data_AF-A0A914MEX7-F1
#
_entry.id   AF-A0A914MEX7-F1
#
_cell.length_a   1.000
_cell.length_b   1.000
_cell.length_c   1.000
_cell.angle_alpha   90.00
_cell.angle_beta   90.00
_cell.angle_gamma   90.00
#
_symmetry.space_group_name_H-M   'P 1'
#
loop_
_entity.id
_entity.type
_entity.pdbx_description
1 polymer ?
#
loop_
_entity_poly.entity_id
_entity_poly.type
_entity_poly.pdbx_seq_one_letter_code
_entity_poly.pdbx_strand_id
1 'polypeptide(L)'
;MALEVICSENASDATIKDMALRVFFQCAGEPRLMYGSGDHFMDYGPRASTSSDGYMNGTLSSSVFTPKTPLRTSTPQNNSTPSANYTNGFTPQHVLHTPGGGLDSDQSIIAGARVQNSPRHEALFIYFSRIIKGIWRRNLCLVKQINEVESQLTKNILDEVGYYLNSLRQAIDECSLITSPQIHHFPSRTLQQQQQQRRTSSEESSLVDQEKQSLQKLRTLVGVTCEVVALWSVLLEHELRVIFVALAPDVQKCLLNWSLDDLVRNRNDVCADLISALIRHYIGDDASTAAISERLRALCPTLFTVDDASVVKATENIYRAKTTTQPQLEMIKEAVAQFRKSIQKLNLIQTCDLLLQGFYFGIPLHLFQLYLMNGAGYSKPVLYFDGIVDLSLMRARRDDPNDLALIVYKKHLTSTDVTVQEAMEKRNEAYNCILEVLRLLQILATSKESQLASLNLNNFFQSADSVKQQLSSSRALEERDKLLRRVLESDDELACVKVFNWMLGNNLADQLIANKFKYFEAFLFHEIEDGKGNIYLELLWKYYEKSHNYLEAAKVLAGMASKTTSRTSISNRITHLSNALMCVQSAPETKSNMELKQEIQDKLDVAQIQMRAKTLLESETNPEIAARGKEAIEALNYQLCGLTQLYSYAKTYNLHEIKLAVLHCASQFDTEIVENVWRDILDKELRNFQLNRLTLDKIQNNISSILLRLRKRYASSPQFVPLDYILRELIVFSFKNSPPINWVLEICRGADIKYGKLLAVASEQYRIFDPFWKQNQRAFNFMLDLAVLTTERSLEEAKALGSSDRKVLKNTCLEFLSSLQLNVQDRMSFGVASTTQRSITERLELLNAQISKIS
;
A
#
# COMPACT_ATOMS: atom_id res chain seq x y z
N MET A 1 66.74 -13.32 -4.06
CA MET A 1 68.00 -12.88 -4.70
C MET A 1 67.72 -11.86 -5.79
N ALA A 2 67.33 -12.21 -7.02
CA ALA A 2 67.03 -11.20 -8.05
C ALA A 2 65.96 -10.17 -7.58
N LEU A 3 64.86 -10.63 -6.97
CA LEU A 3 63.84 -9.76 -6.38
C LEU A 3 64.35 -8.87 -5.24
N GLU A 4 65.31 -9.33 -4.43
CA GLU A 4 65.89 -8.52 -3.33
C GLU A 4 66.72 -7.36 -3.89
N VAL A 5 67.42 -7.57 -5.01
CA VAL A 5 68.18 -6.54 -5.72
C VAL A 5 67.24 -5.55 -6.42
N ILE A 6 66.15 -6.04 -7.03
CA ILE A 6 65.15 -5.21 -7.71
C ILE A 6 64.43 -4.29 -6.69
N CYS A 7 64.07 -4.81 -5.53
CA CYS A 7 63.35 -4.07 -4.48
C CYS A 7 64.25 -3.21 -3.58
N SER A 8 65.58 -3.23 -3.75
CA SER A 8 66.49 -2.40 -2.95
C SER A 8 66.56 -0.98 -3.48
N GLU A 9 66.50 0.04 -2.62
CA GLU A 9 66.70 1.45 -3.02
C GLU A 9 68.18 1.86 -3.14
N ASN A 10 69.12 0.98 -2.76
CA ASN A 10 70.54 1.29 -2.87
C ASN A 10 70.92 1.56 -4.33
N ALA A 11 71.32 2.80 -4.61
CA ALA A 11 71.62 3.34 -5.93
C ALA A 11 72.93 2.81 -6.56
N SER A 12 73.52 1.74 -6.00
CA SER A 12 74.71 1.11 -6.57
C SER A 12 74.30 0.30 -7.80
N ASP A 13 74.28 1.04 -8.91
CA ASP A 13 74.11 0.68 -10.30
C ASP A 13 72.70 0.28 -10.76
N ALA A 14 72.02 1.20 -11.44
CA ALA A 14 70.82 0.90 -12.23
C ALA A 14 71.06 -0.26 -13.22
N THR A 15 72.33 -0.45 -13.64
CA THR A 15 72.78 -1.58 -14.45
C THR A 15 72.64 -2.92 -13.71
N ILE A 16 72.90 -2.98 -12.40
CA ILE A 16 72.73 -4.20 -11.59
C ILE A 16 71.24 -4.52 -11.42
N LYS A 17 70.39 -3.51 -11.27
CA LYS A 17 68.92 -3.70 -11.26
C LYS A 17 68.39 -4.19 -12.61
N ASP A 18 68.89 -3.64 -13.73
CA ASP A 18 68.54 -4.09 -15.08
C ASP A 18 69.02 -5.54 -15.32
N MET A 19 70.23 -5.89 -14.89
CA MET A 19 70.73 -7.26 -14.93
C MET A 19 69.88 -8.21 -14.08
N ALA A 20 69.49 -7.81 -12.86
CA ALA A 20 68.62 -8.58 -12.00
C ALA A 20 67.22 -8.78 -12.61
N LEU A 21 66.67 -7.77 -13.28
CA LEU A 21 65.41 -7.87 -14.04
C LEU A 21 65.53 -8.85 -15.21
N ARG A 22 66.60 -8.75 -16.01
CA ARG A 22 66.86 -9.70 -17.11
C ARG A 22 66.96 -11.14 -16.61
N VAL A 23 67.69 -11.36 -15.52
CA VAL A 23 67.80 -12.68 -14.87
C VAL A 23 66.43 -13.15 -14.35
N PHE A 24 65.63 -12.25 -13.75
CA PHE A 24 64.31 -12.59 -13.26
C PHE A 24 63.37 -13.06 -14.38
N PHE A 25 63.32 -12.36 -15.51
CA PHE A 25 62.49 -12.76 -16.65
C PHE A 25 63.06 -13.98 -17.40
N GLN A 26 64.37 -14.11 -17.51
CA GLN A 26 65.02 -15.27 -18.14
C GLN A 26 64.78 -16.56 -17.35
N CYS A 27 64.70 -16.47 -16.03
CA CYS A 27 64.41 -17.59 -15.14
C CYS A 27 62.92 -17.73 -14.80
N ALA A 28 62.03 -16.95 -15.41
CA ALA A 28 60.62 -16.89 -15.02
C ALA A 28 59.88 -18.22 -15.24
N GLY A 29 60.22 -18.97 -16.29
CA GLY A 29 59.59 -20.24 -16.64
C GLY A 29 58.10 -20.12 -17.02
N GLU A 30 57.45 -21.27 -17.25
CA GLU A 30 56.01 -21.38 -17.59
C GLU A 30 55.35 -22.44 -16.70
N PRO A 31 54.04 -22.32 -16.41
CA PRO A 31 53.31 -23.28 -15.57
C PRO A 31 53.14 -24.62 -16.32
N ARG A 32 53.19 -25.74 -15.60
CA ARG A 32 53.15 -27.10 -16.19
C ARG A 32 52.25 -28.05 -15.41
N LEU A 33 51.67 -29.03 -16.11
CA LEU A 33 50.93 -30.14 -15.50
C LEU A 33 51.87 -31.34 -15.30
N MET A 34 52.00 -31.78 -14.05
CA MET A 34 52.76 -32.98 -13.70
C MET A 34 51.80 -34.15 -13.54
N TYR A 35 51.75 -35.03 -14.54
CA TYR A 35 51.05 -36.31 -14.46
C TYR A 35 51.92 -37.31 -13.72
N GLY A 36 51.37 -37.97 -12.70
CA GLY A 36 52.10 -38.97 -11.93
C GLY A 36 52.59 -40.11 -12.83
N SER A 37 53.89 -40.22 -13.00
CA SER A 37 54.56 -41.43 -13.47
C SER A 37 55.82 -41.60 -12.65
N GLY A 38 55.85 -42.64 -11.82
CA GLY A 38 57.08 -43.02 -11.17
C GLY A 38 58.07 -43.48 -12.23
N ASP A 39 59.23 -42.84 -12.31
CA ASP A 39 60.48 -43.56 -12.27
C ASP A 39 61.69 -42.66 -11.96
N HIS A 40 62.75 -43.33 -11.50
CA HIS A 40 63.95 -42.87 -10.81
C HIS A 40 64.65 -41.58 -11.30
N PHE A 41 64.99 -40.71 -10.34
CA PHE A 41 66.26 -39.99 -10.33
C PHE A 41 66.93 -40.13 -8.95
N MET A 42 68.18 -40.58 -8.99
CA MET A 42 69.06 -40.94 -7.87
C MET A 42 69.24 -39.81 -6.86
N ASP A 43 68.93 -40.08 -5.59
CA ASP A 43 69.21 -39.20 -4.45
C ASP A 43 70.31 -39.83 -3.56
N TYR A 44 71.46 -39.16 -3.48
CA TYR A 44 72.55 -39.47 -2.55
C TYR A 44 72.34 -38.72 -1.23
N GLY A 45 71.43 -39.24 -0.38
CA GLY A 45 71.37 -39.19 1.10
C GLY A 45 71.45 -37.85 1.88
N PRO A 46 71.38 -37.89 3.24
CA PRO A 46 70.76 -38.88 4.11
C PRO A 46 69.58 -38.32 4.93
N ARG A 47 68.70 -39.24 5.32
CA ARG A 47 67.51 -39.05 6.18
C ARG A 47 67.84 -38.46 7.55
N ALA A 48 66.97 -37.55 8.01
CA ALA A 48 66.60 -37.42 9.41
C ALA A 48 65.07 -37.24 9.53
N SER A 49 64.47 -38.14 10.28
CA SER A 49 63.05 -38.29 10.60
C SER A 49 62.62 -37.34 11.73
N THR A 50 61.48 -36.67 11.57
CA THR A 50 60.57 -36.35 12.70
C THR A 50 59.13 -36.16 12.21
N SER A 51 58.25 -36.92 12.84
CA SER A 51 56.80 -36.86 12.90
C SER A 51 56.24 -35.55 13.46
N SER A 52 55.16 -35.02 12.89
CA SER A 52 53.86 -34.81 13.57
C SER A 52 52.93 -33.91 12.74
N ASP A 53 51.70 -34.36 12.59
CA ASP A 53 50.59 -33.74 11.90
C ASP A 53 50.23 -32.31 12.36
N GLY A 54 49.73 -31.52 11.41
CA GLY A 54 49.16 -30.19 11.64
C GLY A 54 48.75 -29.53 10.32
N TYR A 55 47.77 -30.14 9.63
CA TYR A 55 47.25 -29.67 8.35
C TYR A 55 46.72 -28.22 8.44
N MET A 56 47.32 -27.34 7.64
CA MET A 56 46.83 -25.99 7.30
C MET A 56 46.37 -26.03 5.85
N ASN A 57 45.06 -26.06 5.61
CA ASN A 57 44.47 -25.77 4.31
C ASN A 57 43.23 -24.88 4.53
N GLY A 58 43.34 -23.61 4.17
CA GLY A 58 42.27 -22.62 4.26
C GLY A 58 42.28 -21.76 3.01
N THR A 59 41.61 -22.23 1.96
CA THR A 59 41.48 -21.59 0.65
C THR A 59 40.50 -20.42 0.74
N LEU A 60 40.94 -19.22 0.34
CA LEU A 60 40.10 -18.03 0.21
C LEU A 60 39.36 -18.08 -1.13
N SER A 61 38.03 -18.22 -1.09
CA SER A 61 37.17 -18.08 -2.27
C SER A 61 36.01 -17.11 -2.05
N SER A 62 35.79 -16.30 -3.09
CA SER A 62 34.61 -15.50 -3.40
C SER A 62 34.29 -14.30 -2.50
N SER A 63 34.59 -13.11 -3.01
CA SER A 63 33.85 -11.90 -2.64
C SER A 63 33.72 -11.03 -3.88
N VAL A 64 32.49 -10.92 -4.38
CA VAL A 64 32.07 -9.88 -5.31
C VAL A 64 32.39 -8.53 -4.65
N PHE A 65 33.20 -7.73 -5.33
CA PHE A 65 33.62 -6.43 -4.84
C PHE A 65 32.45 -5.43 -4.87
N THR A 66 31.91 -5.14 -3.69
CA THR A 66 31.28 -3.84 -3.40
C THR A 66 32.12 -3.17 -2.30
N PRO A 67 32.74 -2.01 -2.53
CA PRO A 67 33.48 -1.31 -1.48
C PRO A 67 32.48 -0.84 -0.41
N LYS A 68 32.53 -1.47 0.78
CA LYS A 68 31.83 -1.00 1.97
C LYS A 68 32.73 -0.02 2.70
N THR A 69 32.16 1.09 3.13
CA THR A 69 32.86 2.23 3.72
C THR A 69 32.99 2.12 5.25
N PRO A 70 34.01 2.77 5.84
CA PRO A 70 34.29 2.77 7.28
C PRO A 70 33.15 3.14 8.23
N LEU A 71 32.12 3.76 7.70
CA LEU A 71 31.07 4.46 8.44
C LEU A 71 29.79 3.63 8.56
N ARG A 72 29.84 2.33 8.28
CA ARG A 72 28.72 1.39 8.45
C ARG A 72 28.99 0.43 9.61
N THR A 73 28.83 0.90 10.84
CA THR A 73 28.75 0.03 12.03
C THR A 73 27.31 -0.21 12.49
N SER A 74 27.08 -1.43 12.98
CA SER A 74 25.99 -1.87 13.88
C SER A 74 24.52 -1.87 13.42
N THR A 75 24.01 -3.05 13.06
CA THR A 75 22.66 -3.54 13.41
C THR A 75 22.77 -4.95 14.02
N PRO A 76 22.07 -5.28 15.13
CA PRO A 76 22.11 -6.62 15.73
C PRO A 76 21.22 -7.60 14.95
N GLN A 77 21.76 -8.77 14.57
CA GLN A 77 20.98 -9.87 13.98
C GLN A 77 20.23 -10.65 15.07
N ASN A 78 18.92 -10.76 14.91
CA ASN A 78 18.02 -11.53 15.78
C ASN A 78 18.05 -13.02 15.38
N ASN A 79 18.39 -13.90 16.31
CA ASN A 79 18.40 -15.35 16.13
C ASN A 79 16.98 -15.89 15.91
N SER A 80 16.76 -16.61 14.80
CA SER A 80 15.58 -17.48 14.63
C SER A 80 16.05 -18.92 14.38
N THR A 81 15.58 -19.82 15.24
CA THR A 81 15.82 -21.26 15.23
C THR A 81 14.93 -21.95 14.19
N PRO A 82 15.38 -23.03 13.51
CA PRO A 82 14.48 -23.95 12.83
C PRO A 82 14.30 -25.25 13.62
N SER A 83 13.03 -25.58 13.87
CA SER A 83 12.55 -26.83 14.46
C SER A 83 12.67 -28.01 13.50
N ALA A 84 12.96 -29.18 14.05
CA ALA A 84 12.96 -30.48 13.39
C ALA A 84 11.54 -31.01 13.12
N ASN A 85 11.38 -31.81 12.06
CA ASN A 85 10.49 -33.00 12.05
C ASN A 85 10.75 -33.93 10.85
N TYR A 86 11.19 -35.15 11.17
CA TYR A 86 10.79 -36.50 10.69
C TYR A 86 10.08 -36.63 9.33
N THR A 87 10.46 -37.55 8.42
CA THR A 87 10.20 -39.01 8.44
C THR A 87 10.69 -39.68 7.14
N ASN A 88 11.05 -40.96 7.27
CA ASN A 88 11.52 -41.91 6.25
C ASN A 88 10.43 -42.43 5.29
N GLY A 89 10.84 -42.94 4.11
CA GLY A 89 10.10 -44.00 3.39
C GLY A 89 10.36 -44.13 1.87
N PHE A 90 11.30 -45.01 1.50
CA PHE A 90 11.52 -45.79 0.25
C PHE A 90 10.34 -45.87 -0.77
N THR A 91 10.46 -46.01 -2.11
CA THR A 91 11.49 -46.24 -3.17
C THR A 91 10.78 -46.08 -4.54
N PRO A 92 11.49 -45.84 -5.66
CA PRO A 92 11.67 -46.94 -6.62
C PRO A 92 13.08 -47.02 -7.26
N GLN A 93 13.54 -48.25 -7.46
CA GLN A 93 14.60 -48.63 -8.42
C GLN A 93 14.12 -48.36 -9.86
N HIS A 94 14.91 -48.15 -10.91
CA HIS A 94 16.23 -48.65 -11.26
C HIS A 94 16.75 -47.81 -12.46
N VAL A 95 18.08 -47.62 -12.57
CA VAL A 95 18.94 -47.64 -13.80
C VAL A 95 20.16 -46.73 -13.60
N LEU A 96 21.23 -47.38 -13.14
CA LEU A 96 22.65 -47.16 -13.43
C LEU A 96 23.16 -45.71 -13.59
N HIS A 97 23.49 -45.09 -12.45
CA HIS A 97 24.71 -44.29 -12.32
C HIS A 97 25.52 -44.86 -11.15
N THR A 98 26.72 -45.36 -11.42
CA THR A 98 27.68 -45.77 -10.40
C THR A 98 28.71 -44.65 -10.15
N PRO A 99 29.27 -44.57 -8.92
CA PRO A 99 29.33 -43.32 -8.16
C PRO A 99 30.75 -42.95 -7.70
N GLY A 100 30.95 -41.69 -7.27
CA GLY A 100 32.21 -41.30 -6.62
C GLY A 100 32.25 -39.87 -6.09
N GLY A 101 31.79 -39.69 -4.84
CA GLY A 101 32.32 -38.81 -3.80
C GLY A 101 32.70 -37.36 -4.14
N GLY A 102 31.89 -36.42 -3.67
CA GLY A 102 32.31 -35.03 -3.47
C GLY A 102 33.35 -34.93 -2.35
N LEU A 103 34.56 -34.55 -2.73
CA LEU A 103 35.62 -34.07 -1.85
C LEU A 103 36.06 -32.71 -2.41
N ASP A 104 36.34 -31.78 -1.50
CA ASP A 104 36.95 -30.48 -1.75
C ASP A 104 37.99 -30.55 -2.88
N SER A 105 37.64 -30.03 -4.05
CA SER A 105 38.55 -30.03 -5.19
C SER A 105 39.59 -28.95 -4.96
N ASP A 106 40.74 -29.37 -4.44
CA ASP A 106 41.99 -28.64 -4.48
C ASP A 106 42.22 -28.16 -5.94
N GLN A 107 42.20 -26.84 -6.17
CA GLN A 107 42.39 -26.23 -7.51
C GLN A 107 43.78 -26.52 -8.13
N SER A 108 44.62 -27.27 -7.41
CA SER A 108 45.95 -27.72 -7.80
C SER A 108 45.94 -29.02 -8.62
N ILE A 109 44.78 -29.67 -8.80
CA ILE A 109 44.66 -30.93 -9.56
C ILE A 109 43.69 -30.77 -10.74
N ILE A 110 44.22 -30.79 -11.96
CA ILE A 110 43.44 -30.82 -13.20
C ILE A 110 43.62 -32.21 -13.83
N ALA A 111 42.52 -32.96 -13.98
CA ALA A 111 42.53 -34.28 -14.63
C ALA A 111 43.59 -35.27 -14.10
N GLY A 112 43.85 -35.27 -12.79
CA GLY A 112 44.84 -36.17 -12.14
C GLY A 112 46.30 -35.71 -12.23
N ALA A 113 46.59 -34.53 -12.79
CA ALA A 113 47.91 -33.89 -12.76
C ALA A 113 47.98 -32.75 -11.74
N ARG A 114 49.11 -32.65 -11.04
CA ARG A 114 49.40 -31.52 -10.14
C ARG A 114 49.87 -30.33 -10.97
N VAL A 115 49.23 -29.18 -10.80
CA VAL A 115 49.63 -27.90 -11.39
C VAL A 115 50.91 -27.43 -10.69
N GLN A 116 51.99 -27.30 -11.45
CA GLN A 116 53.23 -26.67 -11.01
C GLN A 116 53.27 -25.23 -11.56
N ASN A 117 53.20 -24.25 -10.65
CA ASN A 117 53.31 -22.83 -11.00
C ASN A 117 54.73 -22.50 -11.50
N SER A 118 54.87 -21.38 -12.21
CA SER A 118 56.18 -20.95 -12.71
C SER A 118 57.13 -20.61 -11.54
N PRO A 119 58.45 -20.77 -11.73
CA PRO A 119 59.46 -20.30 -10.78
C PRO A 119 59.32 -18.82 -10.42
N ARG A 120 58.81 -17.99 -11.33
CA ARG A 120 58.48 -16.58 -11.08
C ARG A 120 57.36 -16.43 -10.05
N HIS A 121 56.29 -17.20 -10.18
CA HIS A 121 55.19 -17.19 -9.21
C HIS A 121 55.70 -17.59 -7.84
N GLU A 122 56.41 -18.71 -7.75
CA GLU A 122 56.96 -19.19 -6.48
C GLU A 122 57.93 -18.18 -5.85
N ALA A 123 58.81 -17.55 -6.65
CA ALA A 123 59.75 -16.55 -6.16
C ALA A 123 59.05 -15.33 -5.54
N LEU A 124 57.98 -14.84 -6.16
CA LEU A 124 57.20 -13.70 -5.65
C LEU A 124 56.46 -14.06 -4.34
N PHE A 125 55.86 -15.25 -4.26
CA PHE A 125 55.20 -15.73 -3.05
C PHE A 125 56.18 -15.97 -1.90
N ILE A 126 57.35 -16.58 -2.18
CA ILE A 126 58.41 -16.77 -1.18
C ILE A 126 58.92 -15.41 -0.70
N TYR A 127 59.17 -14.46 -1.60
CA TYR A 127 59.66 -13.15 -1.22
C TYR A 127 58.67 -12.39 -0.33
N PHE A 128 57.38 -12.38 -0.71
CA PHE A 128 56.32 -11.83 0.13
C PHE A 128 56.29 -12.50 1.51
N SER A 129 56.26 -13.84 1.57
CA SER A 129 56.19 -14.59 2.83
C SER A 129 57.39 -14.32 3.76
N ARG A 130 58.59 -14.07 3.21
CA ARG A 130 59.78 -13.70 3.99
C ARG A 130 59.63 -12.34 4.66
N ILE A 131 59.05 -11.36 3.96
CA ILE A 131 58.84 -10.01 4.50
C ILE A 131 57.87 -10.06 5.70
N ILE A 132 56.77 -10.80 5.59
CA ILE A 132 55.72 -10.84 6.62
C ILE A 132 55.94 -11.89 7.72
N LYS A 133 56.91 -12.81 7.56
CA LYS A 133 57.12 -13.99 8.43
C LYS A 133 57.12 -13.65 9.93
N GLY A 134 57.73 -12.53 10.29
CA GLY A 134 57.87 -12.10 11.68
C GLY A 134 56.58 -11.56 12.31
N ILE A 135 55.61 -11.11 11.52
CA ILE A 135 54.41 -10.40 12.01
C ILE A 135 53.10 -11.10 11.66
N TRP A 136 53.09 -11.99 10.66
CA TRP A 136 51.86 -12.52 10.05
C TRP A 136 50.91 -13.22 11.04
N ARG A 137 51.45 -14.06 11.93
CA ARG A 137 50.67 -14.86 12.91
C ARG A 137 50.84 -14.39 14.35
N ARG A 138 51.42 -13.20 14.56
CA ARG A 138 51.53 -12.65 15.91
C ARG A 138 50.24 -11.94 16.27
N ASN A 139 49.77 -12.14 17.49
CA ASN A 139 48.60 -11.43 18.01
C ASN A 139 48.90 -9.94 18.05
N LEU A 140 47.94 -9.13 17.63
CA LEU A 140 48.12 -7.68 17.52
C LEU A 140 48.21 -7.02 18.90
N CYS A 141 47.36 -7.44 19.84
CA CYS A 141 47.18 -6.82 21.14
C CYS A 141 47.40 -7.79 22.31
N LEU A 142 47.88 -7.29 23.44
CA LEU A 142 47.92 -7.98 24.74
C LEU A 142 47.21 -7.15 25.79
N VAL A 143 46.43 -7.82 26.64
CA VAL A 143 45.88 -7.22 27.86
C VAL A 143 46.94 -7.32 28.96
N LYS A 144 47.41 -6.18 29.47
CA LYS A 144 48.27 -6.13 30.66
C LYS A 144 47.47 -6.03 31.96
N GLN A 145 46.37 -5.24 31.96
CA GLN A 145 45.41 -5.08 33.05
C GLN A 145 43.99 -4.79 32.49
N ILE A 146 42.95 -4.75 33.34
CA ILE A 146 41.59 -4.37 32.92
C ILE A 146 41.66 -2.98 32.27
N ASN A 147 41.28 -2.89 30.99
CA ASN A 147 41.34 -1.69 30.13
C ASN A 147 42.74 -1.17 29.73
N GLU A 148 43.82 -1.90 30.01
CA GLU A 148 45.16 -1.58 29.47
C GLU A 148 45.59 -2.59 28.41
N VAL A 149 45.53 -2.15 27.15
CA VAL A 149 45.96 -2.90 25.98
C VAL A 149 47.25 -2.32 25.43
N GLU A 150 48.22 -3.19 25.14
CA GLU A 150 49.43 -2.83 24.40
C GLU A 150 49.54 -3.62 23.11
N SER A 151 50.01 -2.95 22.06
CA SER A 151 50.36 -3.60 20.80
C SER A 151 51.61 -4.45 20.99
N GLN A 152 51.57 -5.72 20.58
CA GLN A 152 52.78 -6.55 20.52
C GLN A 152 53.73 -6.10 19.40
N LEU A 153 53.18 -5.43 18.39
CA LEU A 153 53.93 -4.91 17.25
C LEU A 153 54.39 -3.49 17.57
N THR A 154 55.71 -3.30 17.60
CA THR A 154 56.32 -1.98 17.74
C THR A 154 56.31 -1.26 16.40
N LYS A 155 56.15 0.07 16.43
CA LYS A 155 56.19 0.94 15.24
C LYS A 155 57.42 0.68 14.35
N ASN A 156 58.61 0.56 14.94
CA ASN A 156 59.85 0.30 14.18
C ASN A 156 59.77 -0.96 13.30
N ILE A 157 59.16 -2.04 13.81
CA ILE A 157 58.99 -3.30 13.07
C ILE A 157 58.00 -3.12 11.92
N LEU A 158 56.93 -2.36 12.14
CA LEU A 158 55.91 -2.09 11.14
C LEU A 158 56.40 -1.15 10.04
N ASP A 159 57.19 -0.14 10.40
CA ASP A 159 57.79 0.78 9.43
C ASP A 159 58.82 0.06 8.55
N GLU A 160 59.63 -0.83 9.14
CA GLU A 160 60.57 -1.68 8.40
C GLU A 160 59.84 -2.65 7.45
N VAL A 161 58.83 -3.37 7.94
CA VAL A 161 58.04 -4.29 7.09
C VAL A 161 57.25 -3.51 6.03
N GLY A 162 56.68 -2.37 6.38
CA GLY A 162 55.97 -1.47 5.47
C GLY A 162 56.87 -0.94 4.36
N TYR A 163 58.13 -0.61 4.67
CA TYR A 163 59.14 -0.21 3.69
C TYR A 163 59.41 -1.31 2.66
N TYR A 164 59.68 -2.55 3.11
CA TYR A 164 59.92 -3.68 2.20
C TYR A 164 58.68 -4.05 1.38
N LEU A 165 57.47 -3.98 1.96
CA LEU A 165 56.23 -4.24 1.24
C LEU A 165 55.93 -3.18 0.18
N ASN A 166 56.15 -1.89 0.48
CA ASN A 166 56.00 -0.81 -0.50
C ASN A 166 57.03 -0.91 -1.63
N SER A 167 58.27 -1.28 -1.30
CA SER A 167 59.31 -1.55 -2.29
C SER A 167 58.92 -2.69 -3.23
N LEU A 168 58.37 -3.78 -2.68
CA LEU A 168 57.83 -4.89 -3.48
C LEU A 168 56.64 -4.47 -4.35
N ARG A 169 55.70 -3.68 -3.80
CA ARG A 169 54.55 -3.15 -4.54
C ARG A 169 55.00 -2.30 -5.73
N GLN A 170 55.92 -1.36 -5.50
CA GLN A 170 56.49 -0.50 -6.53
C GLN A 170 57.22 -1.33 -7.59
N ALA A 171 58.06 -2.29 -7.18
CA ALA A 171 58.74 -3.19 -8.11
C ALA A 171 57.75 -4.00 -8.98
N ILE A 172 56.66 -4.52 -8.39
CA ILE A 172 55.62 -5.24 -9.12
C ILE A 172 54.97 -4.37 -10.20
N ASP A 173 54.65 -3.12 -9.86
CA ASP A 173 53.94 -2.18 -10.73
C ASP A 173 54.87 -1.58 -11.81
N GLU A 174 56.04 -1.07 -11.44
CA GLU A 174 56.98 -0.40 -12.35
C GLU A 174 57.69 -1.38 -13.29
N CYS A 175 58.11 -2.53 -12.76
CA CYS A 175 58.83 -3.52 -13.55
C CYS A 175 57.90 -4.53 -14.25
N SER A 176 56.57 -4.33 -14.14
CA SER A 176 55.56 -5.21 -14.73
C SER A 176 55.78 -6.70 -14.41
N LEU A 177 56.18 -7.00 -13.16
CA LEU A 177 56.56 -8.35 -12.70
C LEU A 177 55.39 -9.35 -12.71
N ILE A 178 54.19 -8.94 -13.13
CA ILE A 178 52.96 -9.75 -13.23
C ILE A 178 52.49 -9.92 -14.68
N THR A 179 52.86 -9.01 -15.59
CA THR A 179 52.60 -9.17 -17.02
C THR A 179 53.57 -10.21 -17.60
N SER A 180 53.07 -11.19 -18.35
CA SER A 180 53.92 -12.16 -19.04
C SER A 180 54.76 -11.42 -20.09
N PRO A 181 56.08 -11.66 -20.18
CA PRO A 181 56.87 -11.14 -21.28
C PRO A 181 56.41 -11.83 -22.57
N GLN A 182 55.58 -11.16 -23.37
CA GLN A 182 55.38 -11.50 -24.79
C GLN A 182 56.64 -11.16 -25.63
N ILE A 183 57.83 -11.41 -25.09
CA ILE A 183 59.10 -10.99 -25.64
C ILE A 183 59.83 -12.24 -26.16
N HIS A 184 59.65 -12.44 -27.48
CA HIS A 184 60.40 -13.31 -28.39
C HIS A 184 60.05 -14.80 -28.42
N HIS A 185 59.00 -15.14 -29.19
CA HIS A 185 59.04 -16.35 -29.99
C HIS A 185 60.29 -16.28 -30.91
N PHE A 186 61.35 -17.02 -30.57
CA PHE A 186 62.37 -17.40 -31.55
C PHE A 186 61.70 -18.29 -32.61
N PRO A 187 61.73 -17.95 -33.91
CA PRO A 187 61.14 -18.78 -34.95
C PRO A 187 62.12 -19.91 -35.28
N SER A 188 62.07 -21.00 -34.53
CA SER A 188 62.79 -22.22 -34.89
C SER A 188 62.09 -23.44 -34.33
N ARG A 189 60.94 -23.81 -34.90
CA ARG A 189 60.42 -25.19 -34.82
C ARG A 189 59.78 -25.60 -36.13
N THR A 190 60.22 -26.77 -36.60
CA THR A 190 59.89 -27.44 -37.86
C THR A 190 58.42 -27.84 -37.96
N LEU A 191 57.88 -27.79 -39.18
CA LEU A 191 56.48 -27.99 -39.60
C LEU A 191 55.82 -29.35 -39.24
N GLN A 192 56.49 -30.25 -38.52
CA GLN A 192 55.97 -31.60 -38.21
C GLN A 192 55.28 -31.75 -36.85
N GLN A 193 55.17 -30.71 -36.01
CA GLN A 193 54.47 -30.78 -34.70
C GLN A 193 53.10 -30.08 -34.65
N GLN A 194 52.53 -29.65 -35.77
CA GLN A 194 51.28 -28.87 -35.79
C GLN A 194 49.97 -29.67 -35.56
N GLN A 195 50.00 -31.01 -35.59
CA GLN A 195 48.78 -31.81 -35.43
C GLN A 195 48.50 -32.31 -34.00
N GLN A 196 49.48 -32.26 -33.09
CA GLN A 196 49.26 -32.62 -31.66
C GLN A 196 49.01 -31.39 -30.75
N GLN A 197 49.24 -30.17 -31.25
CA GLN A 197 49.19 -28.92 -30.47
C GLN A 197 47.79 -28.30 -30.27
N ARG A 198 46.75 -28.70 -31.02
CA ARG A 198 45.43 -28.05 -30.89
C ARG A 198 44.62 -28.43 -29.65
N ARG A 199 44.96 -29.54 -28.96
CA ARG A 199 44.36 -29.91 -27.67
C ARG A 199 45.18 -29.40 -26.47
N THR A 200 46.51 -29.43 -26.57
CA THR A 200 47.41 -28.92 -25.52
C THR A 200 47.38 -27.39 -25.41
N SER A 201 47.17 -26.66 -26.51
CA SER A 201 47.14 -25.19 -26.50
C SER A 201 46.00 -24.58 -25.69
N SER A 202 44.85 -25.26 -25.59
CA SER A 202 43.71 -24.77 -24.80
C SER A 202 43.92 -24.99 -23.30
N GLU A 203 44.53 -26.11 -22.92
CA GLU A 203 44.86 -26.43 -21.53
C GLU A 203 46.04 -25.58 -21.05
N GLU A 204 47.09 -25.42 -21.86
CA GLU A 204 48.24 -24.54 -21.58
C GLU A 204 47.83 -23.06 -21.44
N SER A 205 46.94 -22.57 -22.31
CA SER A 205 46.39 -21.20 -22.17
C SER A 205 45.62 -21.03 -20.85
N SER A 206 44.84 -22.04 -20.45
CA SER A 206 44.08 -22.00 -19.20
C SER A 206 44.97 -21.97 -17.95
N LEU A 207 46.13 -22.64 -17.98
CA LEU A 207 47.11 -22.63 -16.88
C LEU A 207 47.79 -21.26 -16.75
N VAL A 208 48.16 -20.64 -17.88
CA VAL A 208 48.74 -19.29 -17.91
C VAL A 208 47.73 -18.26 -17.40
N ASP A 209 46.45 -18.40 -17.76
CA ASP A 209 45.38 -17.53 -17.26
C ASP A 209 45.13 -17.73 -15.76
N GLN A 210 45.16 -18.97 -15.27
CA GLN A 210 45.05 -19.29 -13.84
C GLN A 210 46.22 -18.72 -13.02
N GLU A 211 47.45 -18.86 -13.52
CA GLU A 211 48.64 -18.29 -12.89
C GLU A 211 48.60 -16.76 -12.88
N LYS A 212 48.20 -16.14 -13.99
CA LYS A 212 47.99 -14.69 -14.09
C LYS A 212 46.97 -14.21 -13.06
N GLN A 213 45.86 -14.92 -12.89
CA GLN A 213 44.86 -14.60 -11.86
C GLN A 213 45.44 -14.74 -10.44
N SER A 214 46.27 -15.76 -10.20
CA SER A 214 46.96 -15.97 -8.91
C SER A 214 47.95 -14.85 -8.58
N LEU A 215 48.77 -14.43 -9.56
CA LEU A 215 49.68 -13.29 -9.41
C LEU A 215 48.94 -11.96 -9.22
N GLN A 216 47.80 -11.77 -9.89
CA GLN A 216 46.93 -10.61 -9.65
C GLN A 216 46.39 -10.60 -8.22
N LYS A 217 45.98 -11.76 -7.68
CA LYS A 217 45.58 -11.89 -6.27
C LYS A 217 46.74 -11.57 -5.32
N LEU A 218 47.96 -12.01 -5.63
CA LEU A 218 49.15 -11.64 -4.85
C LEU A 218 49.39 -10.12 -4.85
N ARG A 219 49.28 -9.46 -6.01
CA ARG A 219 49.38 -7.99 -6.10
C ARG A 219 48.39 -7.29 -5.18
N THR A 220 47.13 -7.74 -5.20
CA THR A 220 46.09 -7.21 -4.32
C THR A 220 46.42 -7.49 -2.86
N LEU A 221 46.91 -8.69 -2.53
CA LEU A 221 47.32 -9.03 -1.17
C LEU A 221 48.46 -8.16 -0.65
N VAL A 222 49.50 -7.92 -1.46
CA VAL A 222 50.62 -7.02 -1.12
C VAL A 222 50.08 -5.62 -0.85
N GLY A 223 49.25 -5.09 -1.76
CA GLY A 223 48.65 -3.76 -1.60
C GLY A 223 47.80 -3.64 -0.33
N VAL A 224 46.91 -4.60 -0.07
CA VAL A 224 46.09 -4.63 1.16
C VAL A 224 46.97 -4.73 2.40
N THR A 225 48.01 -5.57 2.38
CA THR A 225 48.91 -5.73 3.53
C THR A 225 49.67 -4.43 3.82
N CYS A 226 50.13 -3.71 2.78
CA CYS A 226 50.72 -2.37 2.94
C CYS A 226 49.75 -1.42 3.65
N GLU A 227 48.50 -1.35 3.21
CA GLU A 227 47.52 -0.42 3.76
C GLU A 227 47.14 -0.75 5.20
N VAL A 228 46.99 -2.03 5.55
CA VAL A 228 46.69 -2.46 6.93
C VAL A 228 47.87 -2.20 7.87
N VAL A 229 49.10 -2.46 7.44
CA VAL A 229 50.32 -2.15 8.21
C VAL A 229 50.46 -0.64 8.42
N ALA A 230 50.21 0.16 7.38
CA ALA A 230 50.24 1.60 7.46
C ALA A 230 49.15 2.15 8.40
N LEU A 231 47.92 1.62 8.34
CA LEU A 231 46.85 1.97 9.26
C LEU A 231 47.23 1.64 10.71
N TRP A 232 47.81 0.47 10.97
CA TRP A 232 48.24 0.10 12.31
C TRP A 232 49.37 0.99 12.82
N SER A 233 50.31 1.40 11.95
CA SER A 233 51.35 2.38 12.31
C SER A 233 50.73 3.72 12.72
N VAL A 234 49.72 4.23 11.99
CA VAL A 234 48.97 5.45 12.34
C VAL A 234 48.26 5.31 13.69
N LEU A 235 47.63 4.17 13.97
CA LEU A 235 46.96 3.94 15.27
C LEU A 235 47.95 3.94 16.45
N LEU A 236 49.19 3.49 16.24
CA LEU A 236 50.24 3.55 17.26
C LEU A 236 50.76 4.96 17.51
N GLU A 237 50.67 5.87 16.52
CA GLU A 237 51.02 7.29 16.68
C GLU A 237 49.98 8.06 17.52
N HIS A 238 48.72 7.63 17.50
CA HIS A 238 47.58 8.35 18.07
C HIS A 238 46.97 7.64 19.30
N GLU A 239 47.81 7.09 20.18
CA GLU A 239 47.40 6.49 21.45
C GLU A 239 46.34 5.37 21.30
N LEU A 240 46.74 4.24 20.71
CA LEU A 240 45.92 3.03 20.51
C LEU A 240 45.03 2.65 21.71
N ARG A 241 45.48 2.92 22.94
CA ARG A 241 44.74 2.65 24.18
C ARG A 241 43.38 3.35 24.22
N VAL A 242 43.34 4.66 23.90
CA VAL A 242 42.10 5.45 23.94
C VAL A 242 41.15 5.03 22.83
N ILE A 243 41.70 4.75 21.65
CA ILE A 243 40.96 4.25 20.50
C ILE A 243 40.35 2.87 20.81
N PHE A 244 41.10 1.98 21.46
CA PHE A 244 40.62 0.64 21.81
C PHE A 244 39.39 0.71 22.73
N VAL A 245 39.40 1.61 23.73
CA VAL A 245 38.27 1.81 24.64
C VAL A 245 37.03 2.34 23.91
N ALA A 246 37.20 3.12 22.84
CA ALA A 246 36.11 3.69 22.03
C ALA A 246 35.46 2.70 21.03
N LEU A 247 36.01 1.48 20.90
CA LEU A 247 35.47 0.42 20.05
C LEU A 247 34.33 -0.35 20.73
N ALA A 248 33.50 -1.02 19.93
CA ALA A 248 32.46 -1.91 20.42
C ALA A 248 33.08 -3.14 21.15
N PRO A 249 32.41 -3.70 22.18
CA PRO A 249 32.96 -4.78 22.99
C PRO A 249 33.24 -6.06 22.20
N ASP A 250 32.49 -6.31 21.12
CA ASP A 250 32.70 -7.47 20.25
C ASP A 250 33.97 -7.31 19.41
N VAL A 251 34.22 -6.10 18.90
CA VAL A 251 35.44 -5.76 18.13
C VAL A 251 36.67 -5.79 19.04
N GLN A 252 36.54 -5.30 20.27
CA GLN A 252 37.60 -5.40 21.28
C GLN A 252 38.01 -6.86 21.53
N LYS A 253 37.05 -7.77 21.72
CA LYS A 253 37.33 -9.21 21.90
C LYS A 253 38.01 -9.82 20.68
N CYS A 254 37.58 -9.45 19.47
CA CYS A 254 38.22 -9.89 18.23
C CYS A 254 39.68 -9.46 18.17
N LEU A 255 39.95 -8.16 18.37
CA LEU A 255 41.31 -7.60 18.27
C LEU A 255 42.31 -8.19 19.28
N LEU A 256 41.84 -8.70 20.43
CA LEU A 256 42.70 -9.37 21.41
C LEU A 256 43.17 -10.77 20.96
N ASN A 257 42.38 -11.42 20.10
CA ASN A 257 42.66 -12.79 19.64
C ASN A 257 43.16 -12.84 18.19
N TRP A 258 43.11 -11.73 17.46
CA TRP A 258 43.46 -11.68 16.05
C TRP A 258 44.96 -11.45 15.82
N SER A 259 45.48 -12.15 14.81
CA SER A 259 46.77 -11.83 14.19
C SER A 259 46.62 -10.89 12.99
N LEU A 260 47.75 -10.45 12.44
CA LEU A 260 47.75 -9.58 11.26
C LEU A 260 47.03 -10.22 10.06
N ASP A 261 47.13 -11.55 9.89
CA ASP A 261 46.45 -12.24 8.80
C ASP A 261 44.92 -12.24 8.95
N ASP A 262 44.41 -12.39 10.18
CA ASP A 262 42.98 -12.26 10.47
C ASP A 262 42.48 -10.85 10.14
N LEU A 263 43.27 -9.82 10.47
CA LEU A 263 42.94 -8.43 10.16
C LEU A 263 42.95 -8.17 8.63
N VAL A 264 43.92 -8.73 7.90
CA VAL A 264 44.00 -8.61 6.43
C VAL A 264 42.82 -9.34 5.74
N ARG A 265 42.38 -10.49 6.29
CA ARG A 265 41.20 -11.22 5.81
C ARG A 265 39.91 -10.45 6.08
N ASN A 266 39.74 -9.93 7.30
CA ASN A 266 38.53 -9.23 7.76
C ASN A 266 38.64 -7.69 7.70
N ARG A 267 39.40 -7.17 6.74
CA ARG A 267 39.78 -5.74 6.68
C ARG A 267 38.62 -4.75 6.60
N ASN A 268 37.50 -5.11 5.99
CA ASN A 268 36.46 -4.12 5.68
C ASN A 268 35.70 -3.67 6.92
N ASP A 269 35.37 -4.58 7.84
CA ASP A 269 34.51 -4.25 8.97
C ASP A 269 35.32 -3.75 10.18
N VAL A 270 36.50 -4.32 10.45
CA VAL A 270 37.28 -3.91 11.63
C VAL A 270 38.18 -2.71 11.37
N CYS A 271 38.81 -2.59 10.19
CA CYS A 271 39.58 -1.37 9.86
C CYS A 271 38.67 -0.15 9.75
N ALA A 272 37.44 -0.35 9.27
CA ALA A 272 36.37 0.64 9.30
C ALA A 272 36.14 1.21 10.71
N ASP A 273 35.96 0.32 11.67
CA ASP A 273 35.65 0.66 13.06
C ASP A 273 36.82 1.35 13.75
N LEU A 274 38.04 0.91 13.45
CA LEU A 274 39.29 1.52 13.91
C LEU A 274 39.44 2.95 13.37
N ILE A 275 39.23 3.16 12.07
CA ILE A 275 39.26 4.50 11.46
C ILE A 275 38.17 5.38 12.07
N SER A 276 36.94 4.86 12.21
CA SER A 276 35.82 5.58 12.81
C SER A 276 36.05 5.92 14.29
N ALA A 277 36.72 5.06 15.06
CA ALA A 277 37.10 5.33 16.45
C ALA A 277 38.20 6.40 16.54
N LEU A 278 39.23 6.31 15.68
CA LEU A 278 40.29 7.33 15.57
C LEU A 278 39.71 8.71 15.23
N ILE A 279 38.78 8.76 14.26
CA ILE A 279 38.16 10.03 13.86
C ILE A 279 37.27 10.58 14.98
N ARG A 280 36.49 9.72 15.67
CA ARG A 280 35.70 10.14 16.83
C ARG A 280 36.56 10.69 17.96
N HIS A 281 37.75 10.13 18.17
CA HIS A 281 38.73 10.65 19.11
C HIS A 281 39.15 12.09 18.75
N TYR A 282 39.55 12.32 17.50
CA TYR A 282 39.91 13.65 17.00
C TYR A 282 38.76 14.66 17.11
N ILE A 283 37.52 14.23 16.84
CA ILE A 283 36.33 15.08 17.00
C ILE A 283 36.08 15.40 18.48
N GLY A 284 36.31 14.45 19.39
CA GLY A 284 36.14 14.65 20.84
C GLY A 284 37.12 15.65 21.44
N ASP A 285 38.33 15.74 20.88
CA ASP A 285 39.38 16.68 21.30
C ASP A 285 39.27 18.07 20.65
N ASP A 286 38.18 18.36 19.92
CA ASP A 286 37.99 19.59 19.11
C ASP A 286 39.13 19.84 18.09
N ALA A 287 39.88 18.80 17.71
CA ALA A 287 40.98 18.90 16.76
C ALA A 287 40.49 18.80 15.31
N SER A 288 41.15 19.50 14.38
CA SER A 288 40.81 19.44 12.95
C SER A 288 41.07 18.04 12.39
N THR A 289 40.05 17.44 11.76
CA THR A 289 40.17 16.10 11.14
C THR A 289 40.85 16.14 9.77
N ALA A 290 41.19 17.32 9.25
CA ALA A 290 41.70 17.49 7.88
C ALA A 290 43.06 16.81 7.67
N ALA A 291 44.00 16.99 8.61
CA ALA A 291 45.35 16.43 8.52
C ALA A 291 45.34 14.90 8.60
N ILE A 292 44.57 14.34 9.54
CA ILE A 292 44.44 12.88 9.68
C ILE A 292 43.69 12.27 8.49
N SER A 293 42.67 12.95 7.96
CA SER A 293 41.94 12.51 6.76
C SER A 293 42.82 12.52 5.50
N GLU A 294 43.71 13.50 5.34
CA GLU A 294 44.69 13.51 4.25
C GLU A 294 45.75 12.42 4.41
N ARG A 295 46.22 12.19 5.64
CA ARG A 295 47.16 11.13 5.96
C ARG A 295 46.58 9.73 5.68
N LEU A 296 45.34 9.48 6.10
CA LEU A 296 44.63 8.22 5.83
C LEU A 296 44.40 8.04 4.31
N ARG A 297 44.01 9.08 3.58
CA ARG A 297 43.86 9.00 2.11
C ARG A 297 45.17 8.66 1.40
N ALA A 298 46.31 9.18 1.89
CA ALA A 298 47.61 8.92 1.30
C ALA A 298 48.12 7.49 1.59
N LEU A 299 47.87 6.98 2.80
CA LEU A 299 48.40 5.70 3.26
C LEU A 299 47.49 4.49 2.96
N CYS A 300 46.18 4.66 3.05
CA CYS A 300 45.19 3.59 2.88
C CYS A 300 44.01 3.99 1.98
N PRO A 301 44.25 4.26 0.68
CA PRO A 301 43.23 4.74 -0.24
C PRO A 301 42.10 3.74 -0.53
N THR A 302 42.32 2.42 -0.35
CA THR A 302 41.25 1.42 -0.53
C THR A 302 40.37 1.28 0.71
N LEU A 303 40.90 1.64 1.89
CA LEU A 303 40.16 1.62 3.16
C LEU A 303 39.48 2.97 3.46
N PHE A 304 40.06 4.10 3.05
CA PHE A 304 39.52 5.44 3.31
C PHE A 304 39.50 6.29 2.03
N THR A 305 38.30 6.52 1.51
CA THR A 305 38.08 7.19 0.21
C THR A 305 37.84 8.69 0.34
N VAL A 306 37.84 9.41 -0.79
CA VAL A 306 37.51 10.86 -0.84
C VAL A 306 36.08 11.13 -0.35
N ASP A 307 35.17 10.20 -0.60
CA ASP A 307 33.79 10.26 -0.11
C ASP A 307 33.76 10.14 1.43
N ASP A 308 34.56 9.24 2.00
CA ASP A 308 34.66 9.07 3.46
C ASP A 308 35.20 10.33 4.14
N ALA A 309 36.24 10.94 3.56
CA ALA A 309 36.76 12.22 4.04
C ALA A 309 35.70 13.35 4.00
N SER A 310 34.84 13.34 2.98
CA SER A 310 33.74 14.31 2.88
C SER A 310 32.66 14.08 3.94
N VAL A 311 32.34 12.82 4.26
CA VAL A 311 31.39 12.46 5.34
C VAL A 311 31.98 12.78 6.71
N VAL A 312 33.28 12.58 6.91
CA VAL A 312 34.01 12.93 8.14
C VAL A 312 34.01 14.43 8.35
N LYS A 313 34.34 15.21 7.32
CA LYS A 313 34.28 16.67 7.37
C LYS A 313 32.87 17.20 7.66
N ALA A 314 31.86 16.60 7.04
CA ALA A 314 30.47 16.95 7.29
C ALA A 314 30.05 16.59 8.74
N THR A 315 30.48 15.44 9.24
CA THR A 315 30.29 15.02 10.63
C THR A 315 30.98 15.97 11.60
N GLU A 316 32.24 16.33 11.35
CA GLU A 316 32.99 17.36 12.10
C GLU A 316 32.23 18.69 12.12
N ASN A 317 31.73 19.15 10.97
CA ASN A 317 30.93 20.38 10.87
C ASN A 317 29.66 20.32 11.73
N ILE A 318 29.01 19.15 11.84
CA ILE A 318 27.84 18.97 12.72
C ILE A 318 28.25 18.99 14.19
N TYR A 319 29.33 18.31 14.57
CA TYR A 319 29.83 18.35 15.96
C TYR A 319 30.31 19.75 16.36
N ARG A 320 30.99 20.46 15.46
CA ARG A 320 31.38 21.87 15.65
C ARG A 320 30.17 22.80 15.73
N ALA A 321 29.09 22.51 15.01
CA ALA A 321 27.83 23.24 15.17
C ALA A 321 27.19 23.01 16.55
N LYS A 322 27.47 21.88 17.24
CA LYS A 322 27.04 21.64 18.64
C LYS A 322 27.82 22.49 19.64
N THR A 323 29.11 22.74 19.40
CA THR A 323 29.99 23.48 20.32
C THR A 323 30.03 24.99 20.07
N THR A 324 29.59 25.47 18.89
CA THR A 324 29.69 26.87 18.47
C THR A 324 28.42 27.70 18.72
N THR A 325 28.58 28.99 19.09
CA THR A 325 27.50 29.93 19.46
C THR A 325 26.89 30.74 18.29
N GLN A 326 27.47 30.69 17.08
CA GLN A 326 27.06 31.47 15.88
C GLN A 326 26.69 30.55 14.69
N PRO A 327 26.00 31.04 13.64
CA PRO A 327 24.77 30.43 13.10
C PRO A 327 24.90 28.94 12.78
N GLN A 328 24.43 28.13 13.73
CA GLN A 328 24.46 26.66 13.68
C GLN A 328 23.76 26.11 12.43
N LEU A 329 22.69 26.77 11.98
CA LEU A 329 21.88 26.32 10.84
C LEU A 329 22.65 26.36 9.50
N GLU A 330 23.49 27.37 9.25
CA GLU A 330 24.24 27.46 7.99
C GLU A 330 25.36 26.42 7.94
N MET A 331 26.02 26.14 9.06
CA MET A 331 27.00 25.06 9.18
C MET A 331 26.36 23.68 8.95
N ILE A 332 25.15 23.46 9.50
CA ILE A 332 24.39 22.22 9.27
C ILE A 332 23.99 22.10 7.81
N LYS A 333 23.52 23.17 7.16
CA LYS A 333 23.21 23.18 5.72
C LYS A 333 24.44 22.86 4.87
N GLU A 334 25.60 23.42 5.21
CA GLU A 334 26.85 23.11 4.52
C GLU A 334 27.26 21.64 4.73
N ALA A 335 27.11 21.11 5.94
CA ALA A 335 27.35 19.69 6.24
C ALA A 335 26.41 18.79 5.43
N VAL A 336 25.12 19.11 5.35
CA VAL A 336 24.15 18.38 4.51
C VAL A 336 24.51 18.49 3.03
N ALA A 337 24.98 19.64 2.55
CA ALA A 337 25.48 19.79 1.18
C ALA A 337 26.71 18.91 0.90
N GLN A 338 27.58 18.70 1.88
CA GLN A 338 28.71 17.77 1.77
C GLN A 338 28.25 16.31 1.79
N PHE A 339 27.29 15.94 2.65
CA PHE A 339 26.68 14.59 2.64
C PHE A 339 26.00 14.27 1.30
N ARG A 340 25.36 15.25 0.66
CA ARG A 340 24.76 15.09 -0.69
C ARG A 340 25.77 14.64 -1.74
N LYS A 341 27.04 15.06 -1.63
CA LYS A 341 28.10 14.66 -2.58
C LYS A 341 28.48 13.19 -2.42
N SER A 342 28.35 12.63 -1.21
CA SER A 342 28.83 11.28 -0.85
C SER A 342 27.71 10.33 -0.44
N ILE A 343 26.50 10.53 -0.98
CA ILE A 343 25.28 9.90 -0.47
C ILE A 343 25.24 8.36 -0.59
N GLN A 344 25.91 7.78 -1.60
CA GLN A 344 25.92 6.32 -1.86
C GLN A 344 26.67 5.49 -0.80
N LYS A 345 27.62 6.11 -0.11
CA LYS A 345 28.46 5.46 0.90
C LYS A 345 28.06 5.78 2.33
N LEU A 346 27.09 6.69 2.48
CA LEU A 346 26.62 7.18 3.76
C LEU A 346 25.72 6.14 4.47
N ASN A 347 25.90 5.99 5.78
CA ASN A 347 24.93 5.31 6.63
C ASN A 347 23.78 6.29 6.94
N LEU A 348 22.68 6.14 6.20
CA LEU A 348 21.57 7.08 6.24
C LEU A 348 20.95 7.15 7.64
N ILE A 349 20.73 6.01 8.28
CA ILE A 349 20.08 5.95 9.61
C ILE A 349 20.92 6.68 10.66
N GLN A 350 22.23 6.42 10.72
CA GLN A 350 23.13 7.08 11.68
C GLN A 350 23.27 8.59 11.42
N THR A 351 23.29 8.99 10.15
CA THR A 351 23.37 10.42 9.80
C THR A 351 22.08 11.14 10.13
N CYS A 352 20.93 10.52 9.86
CA CYS A 352 19.63 11.03 10.26
C CYS A 352 19.50 11.10 11.78
N ASP A 353 19.99 10.09 12.52
CA ASP A 353 20.05 10.14 13.98
C ASP A 353 20.91 11.30 14.47
N LEU A 354 22.08 11.53 13.86
CA LEU A 354 22.96 12.65 14.18
C LEU A 354 22.29 14.02 13.93
N LEU A 355 21.45 14.13 12.89
CA LEU A 355 20.66 15.34 12.62
C LEU A 355 19.46 15.52 13.57
N LEU A 356 19.00 14.43 14.19
CA LEU A 356 17.97 14.43 15.24
C LEU A 356 18.55 14.67 16.63
N GLN A 357 19.87 14.48 16.83
CA GLN A 357 20.53 14.82 18.08
C GLN A 357 20.47 16.33 18.33
N GLY A 358 19.63 16.69 19.29
CA GLY A 358 19.48 18.05 19.77
C GLY A 358 20.80 18.76 20.10
N PHE A 359 21.00 19.94 19.52
CA PHE A 359 22.16 20.80 19.76
C PHE A 359 22.02 21.46 21.14
N TYR A 360 22.58 20.82 22.18
CA TYR A 360 22.75 21.44 23.49
C TYR A 360 24.19 21.90 23.68
N PHE A 361 24.34 23.15 24.11
CA PHE A 361 25.58 23.72 24.63
C PHE A 361 26.06 22.87 25.82
N GLY A 362 27.36 22.57 25.88
CA GLY A 362 27.98 21.61 26.81
C GLY A 362 27.74 21.85 28.30
N ILE A 363 26.58 21.41 28.80
CA ILE A 363 26.26 21.36 30.24
C ILE A 363 25.70 19.96 30.57
N PRO A 364 26.21 19.28 31.60
CA PRO A 364 25.65 18.02 32.08
C PRO A 364 24.17 18.14 32.48
N LEU A 365 23.39 17.11 32.15
CA LEU A 365 21.93 16.99 32.32
C LEU A 365 21.37 17.47 33.67
N HIS A 366 22.18 17.41 34.75
CA HIS A 366 21.78 17.79 36.11
C HIS A 366 21.66 19.31 36.34
N LEU A 367 22.37 20.14 35.56
CA LEU A 367 22.32 21.61 35.71
C LEU A 367 21.26 22.27 34.82
N PHE A 368 20.74 21.53 33.82
CA PHE A 368 19.68 21.99 32.91
C PHE A 368 18.37 22.34 33.62
N GLN A 369 18.01 21.55 34.66
CA GLN A 369 16.76 21.74 35.38
C GLN A 369 16.76 22.97 36.31
N LEU A 370 17.93 23.41 36.77
CA LEU A 370 18.08 24.64 37.57
C LEU A 370 18.14 25.91 36.71
N TYR A 371 18.60 25.82 35.46
CA TYR A 371 18.80 26.99 34.61
C TYR A 371 17.53 27.45 33.86
N LEU A 372 16.60 26.54 33.57
CA LEU A 372 15.29 26.84 32.97
C LEU A 372 14.42 27.74 33.87
N MET A 373 14.62 27.73 35.20
CA MET A 373 13.89 28.60 36.13
C MET A 373 14.37 30.06 36.13
N ASN A 374 15.54 30.35 35.54
CA ASN A 374 16.19 31.68 35.66
C ASN A 374 16.10 32.56 34.41
N GLY A 375 15.24 32.25 33.43
CA GLY A 375 14.78 33.23 32.43
C GLY A 375 15.83 33.86 31.50
N ALA A 376 17.02 33.28 31.35
CA ALA A 376 18.02 33.77 30.41
C ALA A 376 17.78 33.21 29.00
N GLY A 377 17.57 34.10 28.02
CA GLY A 377 17.23 33.77 26.64
C GLY A 377 18.38 33.09 25.87
N TYR A 378 18.44 31.76 25.95
CA TYR A 378 19.32 30.94 25.11
C TYR A 378 18.63 30.51 23.81
N SER A 379 19.41 30.42 22.72
CA SER A 379 18.92 30.01 21.41
C SER A 379 18.41 28.57 21.43
N LYS A 380 17.24 28.35 20.82
CA LYS A 380 16.50 27.08 20.79
C LYS A 380 17.30 25.98 20.06
N PRO A 381 17.15 24.70 20.46
CA PRO A 381 17.78 23.59 19.73
C PRO A 381 17.27 23.55 18.27
N VAL A 382 18.19 23.46 17.31
CA VAL A 382 17.87 23.46 15.88
C VAL A 382 17.78 22.01 15.37
N LEU A 383 16.58 21.42 15.40
CA LEU A 383 16.34 20.13 14.72
C LEU A 383 16.22 20.37 13.21
N TYR A 384 16.99 19.65 12.40
CA TYR A 384 17.04 19.87 10.95
C TYR A 384 16.35 18.74 10.17
N PHE A 385 15.02 18.74 10.22
CA PHE A 385 14.17 17.76 9.53
C PHE A 385 14.22 17.87 8.01
N ASP A 386 14.38 19.07 7.46
CA ASP A 386 14.48 19.31 6.02
C ASP A 386 15.68 18.56 5.41
N GLY A 387 16.80 18.53 6.14
CA GLY A 387 18.00 17.79 5.72
C GLY A 387 17.77 16.28 5.66
N ILE A 388 16.95 15.73 6.55
CA ILE A 388 16.62 14.30 6.57
C ILE A 388 15.80 13.94 5.32
N VAL A 389 14.80 14.75 4.99
CA VAL A 389 13.99 14.55 3.77
C VAL A 389 14.87 14.65 2.53
N ASP A 390 15.69 15.70 2.43
CA ASP A 390 16.54 15.91 1.26
C ASP A 390 17.57 14.79 1.08
N LEU A 391 18.21 14.32 2.16
CA LEU A 391 19.17 13.21 2.09
C LEU A 391 18.49 11.90 1.72
N SER A 392 17.30 11.63 2.27
CA SER A 392 16.54 10.40 2.01
C SER A 392 16.03 10.35 0.57
N LEU A 393 15.47 11.44 0.05
CA LEU A 393 15.02 11.53 -1.35
C LEU A 393 16.20 11.45 -2.34
N MET A 394 17.32 12.10 -2.02
CA MET A 394 18.54 12.01 -2.85
C MET A 394 19.14 10.61 -2.84
N ARG A 395 19.11 9.91 -1.69
CA ARG A 395 19.54 8.52 -1.56
C ARG A 395 18.68 7.61 -2.44
N ALA A 396 17.36 7.71 -2.34
CA ALA A 396 16.41 6.92 -3.13
C ALA A 396 16.64 7.09 -4.65
N ARG A 397 16.90 8.33 -5.10
CA ARG A 397 17.18 8.62 -6.51
C ARG A 397 18.54 8.10 -6.99
N ARG A 398 19.53 8.04 -6.11
CA ARG A 398 20.88 7.55 -6.43
C ARG A 398 21.02 6.04 -6.39
N ASP A 399 20.21 5.37 -5.56
CA ASP A 399 20.18 3.91 -5.48
C ASP A 399 19.41 3.27 -6.64
N ASP A 400 18.46 4.01 -7.24
CA ASP A 400 17.74 3.60 -8.46
C ASP A 400 17.72 4.75 -9.48
N PRO A 401 18.79 4.93 -10.28
CA PRO A 401 18.92 6.02 -11.25
C PRO A 401 18.04 5.84 -12.50
N ASN A 402 17.57 4.62 -12.77
CA ASN A 402 16.75 4.28 -13.94
C ASN A 402 15.25 4.23 -13.60
N ASP A 403 14.86 4.58 -12.36
CA ASP A 403 13.49 4.52 -11.87
C ASP A 403 12.82 3.15 -12.10
N LEU A 404 13.58 2.06 -11.96
CA LEU A 404 13.10 0.69 -12.13
C LEU A 404 11.92 0.39 -11.19
N ALA A 405 12.01 0.87 -9.94
CA ALA A 405 10.95 0.71 -8.95
C ALA A 405 9.65 1.41 -9.38
N LEU A 406 9.75 2.59 -10.02
CA LEU A 406 8.59 3.35 -10.49
C LEU A 406 7.92 2.68 -11.69
N ILE A 407 8.70 2.11 -12.61
CA ILE A 407 8.18 1.40 -13.78
C ILE A 407 7.39 0.18 -13.34
N VAL A 408 7.90 -0.57 -12.36
CA VAL A 408 7.24 -1.77 -11.84
C VAL A 408 5.97 -1.43 -11.08
N TYR A 409 6.00 -0.34 -10.30
CA TYR A 409 4.81 0.22 -9.67
C TYR A 409 3.74 0.54 -10.72
N LYS A 410 4.03 1.40 -11.71
CA LYS A 410 3.04 1.81 -12.72
C LYS A 410 2.46 0.69 -13.59
N LYS A 411 3.17 -0.41 -13.77
CA LYS A 411 2.74 -1.50 -14.64
C LYS A 411 2.11 -2.69 -13.88
N HIS A 412 2.00 -2.62 -12.55
CA HIS A 412 1.51 -3.72 -11.70
C HIS A 412 2.22 -5.06 -11.94
N LEU A 413 3.52 -5.03 -12.30
CA LEU A 413 4.27 -6.28 -12.47
C LEU A 413 4.71 -6.83 -11.12
N THR A 414 4.38 -8.08 -10.85
CA THR A 414 5.08 -8.89 -9.85
C THR A 414 6.46 -9.26 -10.40
N SER A 415 7.43 -8.35 -10.21
CA SER A 415 8.80 -8.58 -10.68
C SER A 415 9.49 -9.66 -9.84
N THR A 416 9.88 -10.75 -10.48
CA THR A 416 10.79 -11.78 -9.93
C THR A 416 12.26 -11.40 -10.05
N ASP A 417 12.58 -10.30 -10.75
CA ASP A 417 13.96 -9.88 -10.97
C ASP A 417 14.58 -9.32 -9.69
N VAL A 418 15.68 -9.94 -9.26
CA VAL A 418 16.42 -9.59 -8.03
C VAL A 418 16.86 -8.12 -8.04
N THR A 419 17.26 -7.60 -9.21
CA THR A 419 17.71 -6.21 -9.35
C THR A 419 16.61 -5.18 -9.08
N VAL A 420 15.36 -5.50 -9.44
CA VAL A 420 14.20 -4.63 -9.20
C VAL A 420 13.80 -4.68 -7.73
N GLN A 421 13.80 -5.88 -7.14
CA GLN A 421 13.50 -6.06 -5.71
C GLN A 421 14.52 -5.31 -4.84
N GLU A 422 15.81 -5.46 -5.13
CA GLU A 422 16.86 -4.70 -4.45
C GLU A 422 16.69 -3.18 -4.60
N ALA A 423 16.29 -2.69 -5.78
CA ALA A 423 16.03 -1.27 -6.00
C ALA A 423 14.83 -0.77 -5.17
N MET A 424 13.75 -1.55 -5.10
CA MET A 424 12.59 -1.26 -4.26
C MET A 424 12.93 -1.27 -2.77
N GLU A 425 13.68 -2.26 -2.31
CA GLU A 425 14.13 -2.38 -0.92
C GLU A 425 14.99 -1.18 -0.52
N LYS A 426 16.00 -0.83 -1.32
CA LYS A 426 16.86 0.34 -1.07
C LYS A 426 16.07 1.65 -1.04
N ARG A 427 15.10 1.84 -1.94
CA ARG A 427 14.19 3.00 -1.88
C ARG A 427 13.32 2.99 -0.62
N ASN A 428 12.76 1.84 -0.24
CA ASN A 428 11.96 1.71 0.97
C ASN A 428 12.79 2.02 2.22
N GLU A 429 14.04 1.55 2.30
CA GLU A 429 14.96 1.89 3.41
C GLU A 429 15.14 3.40 3.54
N ALA A 430 15.33 4.11 2.41
CA ALA A 430 15.44 5.57 2.42
C ALA A 430 14.14 6.26 2.86
N TYR A 431 12.98 5.81 2.37
CA TYR A 431 11.69 6.36 2.77
C TYR A 431 11.34 6.05 4.24
N ASN A 432 11.80 4.91 4.78
CA ASN A 432 11.57 4.55 6.17
C ASN A 432 12.18 5.58 7.14
N CYS A 433 13.30 6.21 6.80
CA CYS A 433 13.84 7.32 7.59
C CYS A 433 12.86 8.50 7.69
N ILE A 434 12.19 8.85 6.59
CA ILE A 434 11.17 9.91 6.56
C ILE A 434 9.94 9.49 7.35
N LEU A 435 9.44 8.27 7.12
CA LEU A 435 8.24 7.76 7.78
C LEU A 435 8.42 7.64 9.29
N GLU A 436 9.60 7.26 9.76
CA GLU A 436 9.85 7.16 11.19
C GLU A 436 9.98 8.53 11.84
N VAL A 437 10.57 9.53 11.17
CA VAL A 437 10.51 10.92 11.66
C VAL A 437 9.08 11.43 11.73
N LEU A 438 8.25 11.14 10.72
CA LEU A 438 6.82 11.48 10.75
C LEU A 438 6.09 10.76 11.89
N ARG A 439 6.40 9.47 12.13
CA ARG A 439 5.83 8.69 13.23
C ARG A 439 6.21 9.27 14.57
N LEU A 440 7.48 9.64 14.76
CA LEU A 440 7.97 10.32 15.97
C LEU A 440 7.21 11.63 16.20
N LEU A 441 7.13 12.50 15.19
CA LEU A 441 6.42 13.78 15.30
C LEU A 441 4.91 13.59 15.55
N GLN A 442 4.28 12.59 14.94
CA GLN A 442 2.86 12.27 15.15
C GLN A 442 2.58 11.77 16.57
N ILE A 443 3.45 10.91 17.10
CA ILE A 443 3.36 10.44 18.48
C ILE A 443 3.45 11.66 19.42
N LEU A 444 4.50 12.48 19.27
CA LEU A 444 4.69 13.70 20.08
C LEU A 444 3.52 14.69 19.99
N ALA A 445 2.90 14.82 18.81
CA ALA A 445 1.77 15.71 18.59
C ALA A 445 0.46 15.18 19.22
N THR A 446 0.23 13.86 19.22
CA THR A 446 -1.07 13.26 19.59
C THR A 446 -1.15 12.82 21.05
N SER A 447 -0.03 12.38 21.63
CA SER A 447 -0.03 11.87 23.00
C SER A 447 -0.09 12.99 24.03
N LYS A 448 -0.85 12.78 25.12
CA LYS A 448 -0.85 13.65 26.29
C LYS A 448 0.51 13.55 27.01
N GLU A 449 1.01 14.66 27.55
CA GLU A 449 2.31 14.75 28.26
C GLU A 449 2.52 13.66 29.33
N SER A 450 1.45 13.19 29.98
CA SER A 450 1.49 12.13 30.99
C SER A 450 1.73 10.72 30.43
N GLN A 451 1.36 10.45 29.16
CA GLN A 451 1.59 9.16 28.49
C GLN A 451 2.91 9.13 27.70
N LEU A 452 3.46 10.31 27.39
CA LEU A 452 4.76 10.43 26.73
C LEU A 452 5.86 9.82 27.60
N ALA A 453 5.89 10.08 28.91
CA ALA A 453 6.95 9.64 29.83
C ALA A 453 7.23 8.12 29.83
N SER A 454 6.25 7.27 29.53
CA SER A 454 6.39 5.80 29.53
C SER A 454 6.70 5.17 28.16
N LEU A 455 6.70 5.95 27.07
CA LEU A 455 6.99 5.46 25.72
C LEU A 455 8.50 5.47 25.46
N ASN A 456 9.05 4.30 25.13
CA ASN A 456 10.41 4.15 24.60
C ASN A 456 10.37 4.34 23.08
N LEU A 457 10.97 5.42 22.59
CA LEU A 457 11.00 5.75 21.16
C LEU A 457 12.34 5.38 20.49
N ASN A 458 13.31 4.83 21.23
CA ASN A 458 14.67 4.53 20.76
C ASN A 458 14.77 3.29 19.86
N ASN A 459 13.69 2.91 19.17
CA ASN A 459 13.64 1.69 18.37
C ASN A 459 14.42 1.83 17.06
N PHE A 460 14.31 2.99 16.40
CA PHE A 460 14.92 3.25 15.09
C PHE A 460 15.96 4.38 15.15
N PHE A 461 15.67 5.43 15.92
CA PHE A 461 16.60 6.53 16.20
C PHE A 461 16.94 6.52 17.69
N GLN A 462 18.22 6.39 18.03
CA GLN A 462 18.69 6.42 19.43
C GLN A 462 18.41 7.78 20.10
N SER A 463 18.29 8.82 19.28
CA SER A 463 18.10 10.20 19.72
C SER A 463 16.63 10.60 19.87
N ALA A 464 15.69 9.66 19.65
CA ALA A 464 14.25 9.92 19.69
C ALA A 464 13.78 10.42 21.07
N ASP A 465 14.34 9.91 22.16
CA ASP A 465 14.04 10.39 23.51
C ASP A 465 14.55 11.81 23.78
N SER A 466 15.64 12.23 23.11
CA SER A 466 16.12 13.62 23.18
C SER A 466 15.17 14.58 22.48
N VAL A 467 14.64 14.19 21.32
CA VAL A 467 13.65 14.98 20.55
C VAL A 467 12.36 15.19 21.36
N LYS A 468 11.91 14.17 22.09
CA LYS A 468 10.76 14.23 23.00
C LYS A 468 10.90 15.27 24.11
N GLN A 469 12.10 15.48 24.63
CA GLN A 469 12.36 16.50 25.66
C GLN A 469 12.47 17.92 25.09
N GLN A 470 12.63 18.05 23.77
CA GLN A 470 12.92 19.33 23.09
C GLN A 470 11.73 19.96 22.37
N LEU A 471 10.76 19.15 21.92
CA LEU A 471 9.59 19.62 21.18
C LEU A 471 8.35 19.62 22.07
N SER A 472 7.64 20.76 22.09
CA SER A 472 6.27 20.79 22.57
C SER A 472 5.32 20.15 21.57
N SER A 473 4.17 19.62 22.03
CA SER A 473 3.16 18.97 21.18
C SER A 473 2.70 19.86 20.01
N SER A 474 2.51 21.17 20.25
CA SER A 474 2.16 22.14 19.20
C SER A 474 3.26 22.30 18.15
N ARG A 475 4.53 22.37 18.58
CA ARG A 475 5.66 22.51 17.65
C ARG A 475 5.90 21.24 16.84
N ALA A 476 5.70 20.07 17.44
CA ALA A 476 5.78 18.79 16.73
C ALA A 476 4.76 18.72 15.58
N LEU A 477 3.55 19.27 15.78
CA LEU A 477 2.52 19.35 14.75
C LEU A 477 2.93 20.30 13.61
N GLU A 478 3.46 21.49 13.92
CA GLU A 478 3.97 22.42 12.90
C GLU A 478 5.10 21.81 12.05
N GLU A 479 6.06 21.14 12.70
CA GLU A 479 7.18 20.50 11.99
C GLU A 479 6.72 19.29 11.18
N ARG A 480 5.75 18.51 11.66
CA ARG A 480 5.10 17.45 10.88
C ARG A 480 4.48 18.03 9.60
N ASP A 481 3.69 19.10 9.72
CA ASP A 481 2.98 19.69 8.59
C ASP A 481 3.92 20.37 7.59
N LYS A 482 5.06 20.89 8.04
CA LYS A 482 6.15 21.34 7.15
C LYS A 482 6.78 20.17 6.40
N LEU A 483 7.11 19.10 7.11
CA LEU A 483 7.73 17.91 6.53
C LEU A 483 6.82 17.28 5.48
N LEU A 484 5.53 17.12 5.79
CA LEU A 484 4.53 16.59 4.87
C LEU A 484 4.46 17.43 3.59
N ARG A 485 4.37 18.76 3.71
CA ARG A 485 4.39 19.64 2.53
C ARG A 485 5.64 19.47 1.69
N ARG A 486 6.82 19.41 2.33
CA ARG A 486 8.10 19.25 1.63
C ARG A 486 8.19 17.95 0.84
N VAL A 487 7.72 16.83 1.41
CA VAL A 487 7.72 15.53 0.72
C VAL A 487 6.68 15.51 -0.40
N LEU A 488 5.49 16.08 -0.17
CA LEU A 488 4.40 16.09 -1.15
C LEU A 488 4.64 17.08 -2.32
N GLU A 489 5.50 18.08 -2.13
CA GLU A 489 6.03 18.95 -3.18
C GLU A 489 7.20 18.31 -3.96
N SER A 490 7.72 17.17 -3.51
CA SER A 490 8.84 16.52 -4.17
C SER A 490 8.44 15.86 -5.51
N ASP A 491 9.40 15.73 -6.42
CA ASP A 491 9.18 15.10 -7.72
C ASP A 491 9.04 13.58 -7.65
N ASP A 492 9.39 12.96 -6.52
CA ASP A 492 9.39 11.51 -6.34
C ASP A 492 7.99 10.97 -6.02
N GLU A 493 7.37 10.34 -7.00
CA GLU A 493 6.02 9.76 -6.93
C GLU A 493 5.94 8.65 -5.87
N LEU A 494 6.97 7.79 -5.73
CA LEU A 494 6.94 6.68 -4.78
C LEU A 494 7.05 7.17 -3.33
N ALA A 495 7.84 8.21 -3.08
CA ALA A 495 7.90 8.85 -1.77
C ALA A 495 6.54 9.42 -1.37
N CYS A 496 5.86 10.11 -2.30
CA CYS A 496 4.51 10.63 -2.09
C CYS A 496 3.51 9.51 -1.77
N VAL A 497 3.55 8.40 -2.52
CA VAL A 497 2.70 7.21 -2.28
C VAL A 497 2.89 6.63 -0.88
N LYS A 498 4.14 6.52 -0.40
CA LYS A 498 4.41 6.04 0.97
C LYS A 498 3.87 6.98 2.04
N VAL A 499 4.00 8.30 1.84
CA VAL A 499 3.44 9.30 2.75
C VAL A 499 1.90 9.29 2.71
N PHE A 500 1.26 9.12 1.54
CA PHE A 500 -0.20 8.98 1.45
C PHE A 500 -0.70 7.79 2.25
N ASN A 501 -0.06 6.62 2.11
CA ASN A 501 -0.39 5.43 2.90
C ASN A 501 -0.24 5.68 4.41
N TRP A 502 0.83 6.35 4.82
CA TRP A 502 1.04 6.73 6.21
C TRP A 502 -0.03 7.72 6.72
N MET A 503 -0.40 8.72 5.93
CA MET A 503 -1.45 9.69 6.28
C MET A 503 -2.82 9.01 6.42
N LEU A 504 -3.16 8.08 5.53
CA LEU A 504 -4.39 7.29 5.62
C LEU A 504 -4.40 6.41 6.87
N GLY A 505 -3.29 5.77 7.22
CA GLY A 505 -3.14 4.99 8.45
C GLY A 505 -3.28 5.81 9.75
N ASN A 506 -2.99 7.12 9.70
CA ASN A 506 -3.08 8.03 10.85
C ASN A 506 -4.36 8.89 10.87
N ASN A 507 -5.39 8.54 10.10
CA ASN A 507 -6.66 9.27 9.99
C ASN A 507 -6.53 10.72 9.48
N LEU A 508 -5.51 11.04 8.69
CA LEU A 508 -5.31 12.37 8.07
C LEU A 508 -5.95 12.45 6.68
N ALA A 509 -6.99 11.66 6.42
CA ALA A 509 -7.68 11.61 5.12
C ALA A 509 -8.27 12.97 4.73
N ASP A 510 -8.83 13.72 5.68
CA ASP A 510 -9.44 15.03 5.41
C ASP A 510 -8.41 16.06 4.89
N GLN A 511 -7.17 15.98 5.37
CA GLN A 511 -6.07 16.83 4.88
C GLN A 511 -5.66 16.46 3.45
N LEU A 512 -5.75 15.17 3.09
CA LEU A 512 -5.52 14.70 1.72
C LEU A 512 -6.61 15.19 0.76
N ILE A 513 -7.86 15.20 1.22
CA ILE A 513 -9.00 15.63 0.41
C ILE A 513 -8.98 17.16 0.21
N ALA A 514 -8.56 17.92 1.23
CA ALA A 514 -8.58 19.39 1.19
C ALA A 514 -7.53 19.98 0.21
N ASN A 515 -6.41 19.30 0.02
CA ASN A 515 -5.28 19.81 -0.76
C ASN A 515 -5.17 19.11 -2.12
N LYS A 516 -4.78 19.85 -3.16
CA LYS A 516 -4.54 19.30 -4.50
C LYS A 516 -3.10 18.82 -4.61
N PHE A 517 -2.89 17.51 -4.58
CA PHE A 517 -1.58 16.89 -4.73
C PHE A 517 -1.39 16.27 -6.12
N LYS A 518 -0.21 16.46 -6.71
CA LYS A 518 0.12 16.07 -8.10
C LYS A 518 -0.08 14.58 -8.40
N TYR A 519 0.29 13.71 -7.45
CA TYR A 519 0.31 12.25 -7.66
C TYR A 519 -0.84 11.51 -6.96
N PHE A 520 -1.73 12.23 -6.26
CA PHE A 520 -2.76 11.59 -5.42
C PHE A 520 -3.83 10.88 -6.24
N GLU A 521 -4.24 11.45 -7.38
CA GLU A 521 -5.20 10.81 -8.28
C GLU A 521 -4.66 9.50 -8.86
N ALA A 522 -3.41 9.51 -9.34
CA ALA A 522 -2.72 8.31 -9.85
C ALA A 522 -2.58 7.23 -8.77
N PHE A 523 -2.25 7.62 -7.54
CA PHE A 523 -2.20 6.72 -6.39
C PHE A 523 -3.56 6.06 -6.11
N LEU A 524 -4.65 6.84 -6.08
CA LEU A 524 -5.98 6.30 -5.83
C LEU A 524 -6.40 5.31 -6.92
N PHE A 525 -6.15 5.62 -8.20
CA PHE A 525 -6.43 4.69 -9.29
C PHE A 525 -5.63 3.39 -9.16
N HIS A 526 -4.33 3.49 -8.85
CA HIS A 526 -3.47 2.32 -8.64
C HIS A 526 -3.97 1.43 -7.50
N GLU A 527 -4.36 2.01 -6.36
CA GLU A 527 -4.89 1.25 -5.22
C GLU A 527 -6.26 0.60 -5.49
N ILE A 528 -7.06 1.22 -6.37
CA ILE A 528 -8.33 0.66 -6.85
C ILE A 528 -8.08 -0.54 -7.78
N GLU A 529 -7.10 -0.43 -8.69
CA GLU A 529 -6.70 -1.50 -9.61
C GLU A 529 -6.08 -2.69 -8.89
N ASP A 530 -5.28 -2.45 -7.83
CA ASP A 530 -4.74 -3.48 -6.93
C ASP A 530 -5.81 -4.21 -6.10
N GLY A 531 -7.09 -3.84 -6.24
CA GLY A 531 -8.19 -4.50 -5.56
C GLY A 531 -8.35 -4.13 -4.08
N LYS A 532 -7.66 -3.07 -3.59
CA LYS A 532 -7.76 -2.62 -2.19
C LYS A 532 -9.06 -1.88 -1.85
N GLY A 533 -10.04 -1.90 -2.77
CA GLY A 533 -11.46 -1.92 -2.43
C GLY A 533 -12.17 -0.56 -2.31
N ASN A 534 -13.44 -0.62 -1.88
CA ASN A 534 -14.39 0.51 -1.83
C ASN A 534 -13.90 1.72 -1.02
N ILE A 535 -12.98 1.55 -0.08
CA ILE A 535 -12.48 2.64 0.78
C ILE A 535 -11.77 3.71 -0.06
N TYR A 536 -10.97 3.30 -1.04
CA TYR A 536 -10.27 4.24 -1.93
C TYR A 536 -11.22 4.89 -2.94
N LEU A 537 -12.25 4.16 -3.39
CA LEU A 537 -13.32 4.75 -4.22
C LEU A 537 -14.13 5.79 -3.43
N GLU A 538 -14.38 5.54 -2.14
CA GLU A 538 -15.01 6.51 -1.25
C GLU A 538 -14.16 7.78 -1.05
N LEU A 539 -12.84 7.62 -0.95
CA LEU A 539 -11.91 8.74 -0.85
C LEU A 539 -11.82 9.53 -2.16
N LEU A 540 -11.86 8.83 -3.30
CA LEU A 540 -11.75 9.42 -4.63
C LEU A 540 -12.92 10.36 -4.95
N TRP A 541 -14.18 9.95 -4.70
CA TRP A 541 -15.31 10.84 -4.99
C TRP A 541 -15.34 12.06 -4.05
N LYS A 542 -14.94 11.90 -2.78
CA LYS A 542 -14.80 13.03 -1.83
C LYS A 542 -13.73 14.01 -2.30
N TYR A 543 -12.61 13.51 -2.82
CA TYR A 543 -11.56 14.33 -3.43
C TYR A 543 -12.06 15.08 -4.66
N TYR A 544 -12.84 14.43 -5.53
CA TYR A 544 -13.45 15.10 -6.69
C TYR A 544 -14.49 16.16 -6.30
N GLU A 545 -15.27 15.91 -5.25
CA GLU A 545 -16.22 16.90 -4.71
C GLU A 545 -15.50 18.16 -4.22
N LYS A 546 -14.42 18.01 -3.45
CA LYS A 546 -13.63 19.14 -2.94
C LYS A 546 -12.79 19.84 -4.00
N SER A 547 -12.33 19.12 -5.03
CA SER A 547 -11.58 19.72 -6.14
C SER A 547 -12.45 20.44 -7.18
N HIS A 548 -13.78 20.43 -6.97
CA HIS A 548 -14.84 20.96 -7.86
C HIS A 548 -15.00 20.19 -9.18
N ASN A 549 -14.55 18.94 -9.25
CA ASN A 549 -14.76 18.07 -10.40
C ASN A 549 -15.98 17.14 -10.19
N TYR A 550 -17.17 17.73 -10.16
CA TYR A 550 -18.39 17.02 -9.81
C TYR A 550 -18.79 15.91 -10.80
N LEU A 551 -18.37 16.01 -12.07
CA LEU A 551 -18.70 15.03 -13.10
C LEU A 551 -17.95 13.72 -12.90
N GLU A 552 -16.65 13.78 -12.63
CA GLU A 552 -15.86 12.59 -12.35
C GLU A 552 -16.27 11.97 -11.00
N ALA A 553 -16.63 12.80 -10.00
CA ALA A 553 -17.23 12.31 -8.75
C ALA A 553 -18.51 11.49 -9.02
N ALA A 554 -19.41 12.03 -9.84
CA ALA A 554 -20.67 11.37 -10.18
C ALA A 554 -20.46 10.06 -10.93
N LYS A 555 -19.52 10.00 -11.88
CA LYS A 555 -19.15 8.77 -12.60
C LYS A 555 -18.58 7.71 -11.66
N VAL A 556 -17.69 8.08 -10.74
CA VAL A 556 -17.14 7.16 -9.73
C VAL A 556 -18.25 6.62 -8.83
N LEU A 557 -19.15 7.48 -8.34
CA LEU A 557 -20.30 7.07 -7.53
C LEU A 557 -21.28 6.17 -8.28
N ALA A 558 -21.60 6.48 -9.54
CA ALA A 558 -22.45 5.65 -10.39
C ALA A 558 -21.80 4.30 -10.70
N GLY A 559 -20.49 4.27 -10.91
CA GLY A 559 -19.68 3.07 -11.06
C GLY A 559 -19.69 2.22 -9.79
N MET A 560 -19.52 2.82 -8.61
CA MET A 560 -19.62 2.14 -7.31
C MET A 560 -21.00 1.52 -7.09
N ALA A 561 -22.07 2.24 -7.45
CA ALA A 561 -23.43 1.73 -7.32
C ALA A 561 -23.73 0.57 -8.28
N SER A 562 -23.09 0.56 -9.46
CA SER A 562 -23.29 -0.47 -10.49
C SER A 562 -22.43 -1.72 -10.26
N LYS A 563 -21.27 -1.61 -9.57
CA LYS A 563 -20.40 -2.76 -9.27
C LYS A 563 -21.09 -3.73 -8.29
N THR A 564 -21.24 -4.98 -8.71
CA THR A 564 -21.81 -6.08 -7.90
C THR A 564 -20.76 -6.64 -6.94
N THR A 565 -20.43 -5.88 -5.89
CA THR A 565 -19.59 -6.37 -4.79
C THR A 565 -20.48 -6.84 -3.64
N SER A 566 -20.22 -8.03 -3.08
CA SER A 566 -20.96 -8.64 -1.95
C SER A 566 -20.92 -7.84 -0.63
N ARG A 567 -20.33 -6.64 -0.63
CA ARG A 567 -20.18 -5.77 0.55
C ARG A 567 -21.00 -4.48 0.51
N THR A 568 -21.57 -4.10 -0.64
CA THR A 568 -22.39 -2.88 -0.73
C THR A 568 -23.86 -3.23 -0.54
N SER A 569 -24.47 -2.76 0.54
CA SER A 569 -25.91 -2.86 0.74
C SER A 569 -26.67 -1.96 -0.26
N ILE A 570 -27.91 -2.32 -0.56
CA ILE A 570 -28.80 -1.49 -1.39
C ILE A 570 -29.04 -0.10 -0.77
N SER A 571 -28.97 0.04 0.56
CA SER A 571 -29.04 1.35 1.23
C SER A 571 -27.86 2.24 0.86
N ASN A 572 -26.64 1.70 0.92
CA ASN A 572 -25.44 2.46 0.58
C ASN A 572 -25.44 2.83 -0.91
N ARG A 573 -25.94 1.94 -1.79
CA ARG A 573 -26.12 2.24 -3.22
C ARG A 573 -27.08 3.42 -3.46
N ILE A 574 -28.21 3.46 -2.75
CA ILE A 574 -29.13 4.60 -2.81
C ILE A 574 -28.44 5.87 -2.35
N THR A 575 -27.67 5.84 -1.26
CA THR A 575 -26.88 7.00 -0.81
C THR A 575 -25.86 7.43 -1.86
N HIS A 576 -25.12 6.49 -2.48
CA HIS A 576 -24.15 6.80 -3.53
C HIS A 576 -24.82 7.41 -4.77
N LEU A 577 -25.94 6.84 -5.24
CA LEU A 577 -26.70 7.37 -6.38
C LEU A 577 -27.32 8.73 -6.07
N SER A 578 -27.80 8.94 -4.84
CA SER A 578 -28.34 10.24 -4.40
C SER A 578 -27.25 11.31 -4.37
N ASN A 579 -26.07 10.98 -3.84
CA ASN A 579 -24.91 11.88 -3.86
C ASN A 579 -24.43 12.13 -5.30
N ALA A 580 -24.42 11.11 -6.15
CA ALA A 580 -24.07 11.26 -7.56
C ALA A 580 -25.01 12.24 -8.26
N LEU A 581 -26.32 12.13 -8.01
CA LEU A 581 -27.32 13.04 -8.54
C LEU A 581 -27.07 14.49 -8.07
N MET A 582 -26.77 14.69 -6.79
CA MET A 582 -26.40 16.02 -6.25
C MET A 582 -25.14 16.59 -6.93
N CYS A 583 -24.13 15.76 -7.17
CA CYS A 583 -22.92 16.16 -7.89
C CYS A 583 -23.24 16.56 -9.33
N VAL A 584 -24.05 15.79 -10.07
CA VAL A 584 -24.44 16.14 -11.45
C VAL A 584 -25.29 17.42 -11.50
N GLN A 585 -26.18 17.63 -10.53
CA GLN A 585 -26.97 18.86 -10.42
C GLN A 585 -26.11 20.10 -10.14
N SER A 586 -24.95 19.91 -9.50
CA SER A 586 -24.00 20.99 -9.20
C SER A 586 -23.08 21.31 -10.39
N ALA A 587 -23.11 20.50 -11.44
CA ALA A 587 -22.34 20.70 -12.67
C ALA A 587 -23.13 21.53 -13.71
N PRO A 588 -22.45 22.19 -14.67
CA PRO A 588 -23.13 22.94 -15.73
C PRO A 588 -24.01 22.03 -16.61
N GLU A 589 -25.16 22.53 -17.05
CA GLU A 589 -26.11 21.79 -17.88
C GLU A 589 -25.62 21.67 -19.33
N THR A 590 -24.89 20.59 -19.62
CA THR A 590 -24.57 20.15 -20.99
C THR A 590 -25.45 18.96 -21.38
N LYS A 591 -25.59 18.67 -22.68
CA LYS A 591 -26.37 17.51 -23.17
C LYS A 591 -25.89 16.19 -22.57
N SER A 592 -24.58 15.96 -22.51
CA SER A 592 -23.98 14.77 -21.89
C SER A 592 -24.27 14.67 -20.39
N ASN A 593 -24.35 15.81 -19.69
CA ASN A 593 -24.61 15.83 -18.26
C ASN A 593 -26.10 15.58 -17.98
N MET A 594 -27.00 16.03 -18.86
CA MET A 594 -28.42 15.69 -18.79
C MET A 594 -28.67 14.20 -19.05
N GLU A 595 -27.96 13.59 -20.00
CA GLU A 595 -28.02 12.14 -20.25
C GLU A 595 -27.54 11.35 -19.02
N LEU A 596 -26.39 11.73 -18.44
CA LEU A 596 -25.87 11.10 -17.22
C LEU A 596 -26.82 11.30 -16.02
N LYS A 597 -27.43 12.49 -15.89
CA LYS A 597 -28.44 12.77 -14.86
C LYS A 597 -29.63 11.82 -14.99
N GLN A 598 -30.14 11.64 -16.21
CA GLN A 598 -31.26 10.74 -16.47
C GLN A 598 -30.86 9.29 -16.16
N GLU A 599 -29.69 8.84 -16.59
CA GLU A 599 -29.20 7.49 -16.31
C GLU A 599 -29.09 7.21 -14.80
N ILE A 600 -28.55 8.16 -14.03
CA ILE A 600 -28.44 8.04 -12.57
C ILE A 600 -29.82 8.07 -11.91
N GLN A 601 -30.74 8.91 -12.40
CA GLN A 601 -32.11 8.99 -11.91
C GLN A 601 -32.86 7.67 -12.13
N ASP A 602 -32.76 7.10 -13.33
CA ASP A 602 -33.39 5.81 -13.67
C ASP A 602 -32.88 4.69 -12.75
N LYS A 603 -31.56 4.64 -12.51
CA LYS A 603 -30.96 3.67 -11.58
C LYS A 603 -31.40 3.90 -10.14
N LEU A 604 -31.54 5.16 -9.72
CA LEU A 604 -32.00 5.51 -8.37
C LEU A 604 -33.45 5.07 -8.16
N ASP A 605 -34.32 5.29 -9.14
CA ASP A 605 -35.73 4.89 -9.08
C ASP A 605 -35.86 3.36 -8.97
N VAL A 606 -35.09 2.61 -9.77
CA VAL A 606 -35.00 1.14 -9.67
C VAL A 606 -34.51 0.70 -8.29
N ALA A 607 -33.45 1.32 -7.77
CA ALA A 607 -32.89 0.99 -6.46
C ALA A 607 -33.88 1.27 -5.31
N GLN A 608 -34.67 2.34 -5.39
CA GLN A 608 -35.72 2.65 -4.43
C GLN A 608 -36.88 1.64 -4.47
N ILE A 609 -37.30 1.23 -5.68
CA ILE A 609 -38.30 0.17 -5.85
C ILE A 609 -37.79 -1.13 -5.24
N GLN A 610 -36.53 -1.46 -5.49
CA GLN A 610 -35.87 -2.65 -4.96
C GLN A 610 -35.78 -2.63 -3.42
N MET A 611 -35.40 -1.51 -2.81
CA MET A 611 -35.42 -1.34 -1.35
C MET A 611 -36.81 -1.55 -0.78
N ARG A 612 -37.85 -0.99 -1.44
CA ARG A 612 -39.23 -1.19 -1.00
C ARG A 612 -39.64 -2.66 -1.12
N ALA A 613 -39.28 -3.35 -2.20
CA ALA A 613 -39.55 -4.77 -2.37
C ALA A 613 -38.91 -5.59 -1.23
N LYS A 614 -37.67 -5.28 -0.86
CA LYS A 614 -36.99 -5.87 0.30
C LYS A 614 -37.76 -5.63 1.60
N THR A 615 -38.13 -4.38 1.91
CA THR A 615 -38.87 -4.06 3.15
C THR A 615 -40.23 -4.77 3.24
N LEU A 616 -40.91 -4.94 2.10
CA LEU A 616 -42.18 -5.64 2.06
C LEU A 616 -42.00 -7.15 2.28
N LEU A 617 -40.97 -7.76 1.68
CA LEU A 617 -40.62 -9.17 1.91
C LEU A 617 -40.20 -9.44 3.35
N GLU A 618 -39.47 -8.51 3.99
CA GLU A 618 -39.10 -8.62 5.42
C GLU A 618 -40.32 -8.51 6.35
N SER A 619 -41.36 -7.77 5.93
CA SER A 619 -42.60 -7.60 6.70
C SER A 619 -43.64 -8.71 6.51
N GLU A 620 -43.43 -9.64 5.57
CA GLU A 620 -44.43 -10.67 5.24
C GLU A 620 -44.49 -11.75 6.32
N THR A 621 -45.69 -12.00 6.84
CA THR A 621 -45.93 -12.89 8.00
C THR A 621 -46.04 -14.37 7.64
N ASN A 622 -46.04 -14.73 6.36
CA ASN A 622 -46.20 -16.12 5.91
C ASN A 622 -44.87 -16.88 5.98
N PRO A 623 -44.76 -17.96 6.78
CA PRO A 623 -43.50 -18.67 7.04
C PRO A 623 -42.88 -19.34 5.80
N GLU A 624 -43.69 -19.82 4.84
CA GLU A 624 -43.17 -20.46 3.62
C GLU A 624 -42.55 -19.43 2.66
N ILE A 625 -43.20 -18.27 2.55
CA ILE A 625 -42.77 -17.13 1.73
C ILE A 625 -41.55 -16.48 2.37
N ALA A 626 -41.51 -16.37 3.70
CA ALA A 626 -40.37 -15.86 4.44
C ALA A 626 -39.13 -16.74 4.29
N ALA A 627 -39.27 -18.08 4.29
CA ALA A 627 -38.15 -19.00 4.10
C ALA A 627 -37.54 -18.91 2.68
N ARG A 628 -38.37 -18.94 1.63
CA ARG A 628 -37.93 -18.73 0.24
C ARG A 628 -37.54 -17.28 -0.05
N GLY A 629 -38.01 -16.34 0.77
CA GLY A 629 -37.73 -14.92 0.66
C GLY A 629 -36.32 -14.54 1.08
N LYS A 630 -35.63 -15.35 1.92
CA LYS A 630 -34.28 -15.03 2.39
C LYS A 630 -33.25 -14.91 1.25
N GLU A 631 -33.24 -15.86 0.33
CA GLU A 631 -32.37 -15.82 -0.85
C GLU A 631 -32.68 -14.61 -1.75
N ALA A 632 -33.97 -14.29 -1.92
CA ALA A 632 -34.38 -13.10 -2.67
C ALA A 632 -34.01 -11.80 -1.94
N ILE A 633 -34.11 -11.75 -0.61
CA ILE A 633 -33.70 -10.59 0.20
C ILE A 633 -32.20 -10.36 0.06
N GLU A 634 -31.39 -11.42 0.07
CA GLU A 634 -29.95 -11.33 -0.16
C GLU A 634 -29.63 -10.85 -1.59
N ALA A 635 -30.28 -11.42 -2.61
CA ALA A 635 -30.13 -10.98 -3.99
C ALA A 635 -30.53 -9.49 -4.15
N LEU A 636 -31.66 -9.08 -3.58
CA LEU A 636 -32.15 -7.70 -3.57
C LEU A 636 -31.28 -6.77 -2.69
N ASN A 637 -30.45 -7.28 -1.79
CA ASN A 637 -29.56 -6.45 -0.99
C ASN A 637 -28.22 -6.18 -1.68
N TYR A 638 -27.73 -7.14 -2.48
CA TYR A 638 -26.37 -7.11 -3.02
C TYR A 638 -26.28 -6.97 -4.55
N GLN A 639 -27.36 -7.16 -5.31
CA GLN A 639 -27.36 -7.03 -6.78
C GLN A 639 -28.38 -5.98 -7.22
N LEU A 640 -28.02 -5.06 -8.13
CA LEU A 640 -29.00 -4.13 -8.69
C LEU A 640 -29.79 -4.91 -9.76
N CYS A 641 -31.05 -5.21 -9.47
CA CYS A 641 -31.88 -6.04 -10.35
C CYS A 641 -32.43 -5.20 -11.49
N GLY A 642 -32.50 -5.78 -12.70
CA GLY A 642 -33.24 -5.16 -13.81
C GLY A 642 -34.75 -5.14 -13.54
N LEU A 643 -35.48 -4.24 -14.21
CA LEU A 643 -36.94 -4.10 -14.07
C LEU A 643 -37.69 -5.44 -14.30
N THR A 644 -37.27 -6.24 -15.28
CA THR A 644 -37.86 -7.56 -15.56
C THR A 644 -37.65 -8.56 -14.42
N GLN A 645 -36.46 -8.55 -13.82
CA GLN A 645 -36.15 -9.40 -12.67
C GLN A 645 -36.97 -8.97 -11.45
N LEU A 646 -37.05 -7.66 -11.17
CA LEU A 646 -37.90 -7.12 -10.11
C LEU A 646 -39.38 -7.49 -10.31
N TYR A 647 -39.88 -7.42 -11.55
CA TYR A 647 -41.24 -7.85 -11.86
C TYR A 647 -41.44 -9.36 -11.60
N SER A 648 -40.45 -10.19 -11.97
CA SER A 648 -40.51 -11.63 -11.71
C SER A 648 -40.55 -11.95 -10.21
N TYR A 649 -39.74 -11.26 -9.39
CA TYR A 649 -39.79 -11.38 -7.94
C TYR A 649 -41.13 -10.90 -7.39
N ALA A 650 -41.64 -9.77 -7.89
CA ALA A 650 -42.93 -9.25 -7.48
C ALA A 650 -44.09 -10.19 -7.83
N LYS A 651 -44.00 -10.95 -8.92
CA LYS A 651 -44.96 -12.01 -9.28
C LYS A 651 -44.84 -13.22 -8.37
N THR A 652 -43.62 -13.72 -8.13
CA THR A 652 -43.37 -14.91 -7.30
C THR A 652 -43.83 -14.72 -5.85
N TYR A 653 -43.63 -13.53 -5.29
CA TYR A 653 -43.96 -13.23 -3.90
C TYR A 653 -45.25 -12.41 -3.72
N ASN A 654 -46.06 -12.24 -4.78
CA ASN A 654 -47.32 -11.50 -4.75
C ASN A 654 -47.21 -10.06 -4.20
N LEU A 655 -46.15 -9.35 -4.59
CA LEU A 655 -45.90 -7.95 -4.22
C LEU A 655 -46.55 -6.99 -5.23
N HIS A 656 -47.85 -6.80 -5.12
CA HIS A 656 -48.63 -6.04 -6.11
C HIS A 656 -48.26 -4.55 -6.21
N GLU A 657 -47.90 -3.91 -5.09
CA GLU A 657 -47.43 -2.51 -5.12
C GLU A 657 -46.12 -2.35 -5.92
N ILE A 658 -45.26 -3.37 -5.88
CA ILE A 658 -43.99 -3.38 -6.63
C ILE A 658 -44.27 -3.62 -8.12
N LYS A 659 -45.23 -4.48 -8.47
CA LYS A 659 -45.67 -4.66 -9.88
C LYS A 659 -46.07 -3.31 -10.49
N LEU A 660 -46.90 -2.52 -9.79
CA LEU A 660 -47.30 -1.17 -10.25
C LEU A 660 -46.11 -0.21 -10.35
N ALA A 661 -45.21 -0.22 -9.37
CA ALA A 661 -44.04 0.67 -9.37
C ALA A 661 -43.08 0.35 -10.51
N VAL A 662 -42.88 -0.92 -10.84
CA VAL A 662 -42.06 -1.37 -11.98
C VAL A 662 -42.70 -0.95 -13.30
N LEU A 663 -44.02 -1.13 -13.48
CA LEU A 663 -44.73 -0.72 -14.70
C LEU A 663 -44.66 0.80 -14.91
N HIS A 664 -44.80 1.58 -13.83
CA HIS A 664 -44.62 3.03 -13.87
C HIS A 664 -43.20 3.41 -14.29
N CYS A 665 -42.18 2.78 -13.68
CA CYS A 665 -40.78 3.06 -14.02
C CYS A 665 -40.43 2.67 -15.46
N ALA A 666 -41.03 1.60 -15.99
CA ALA A 666 -40.85 1.19 -17.38
C ALA A 666 -41.61 2.06 -18.40
N SER A 667 -42.46 2.99 -17.94
CA SER A 667 -43.40 3.75 -18.77
C SER A 667 -44.27 2.87 -19.69
N GLN A 668 -44.47 1.60 -19.31
CA GLN A 668 -45.31 0.65 -20.03
C GLN A 668 -46.70 0.66 -19.42
N PHE A 669 -47.67 1.16 -20.18
CA PHE A 669 -49.07 1.14 -19.79
C PHE A 669 -49.83 0.08 -20.59
N ASP A 670 -50.41 -0.85 -19.87
CA ASP A 670 -51.40 -1.79 -20.38
C ASP A 670 -52.57 -1.80 -19.40
N THR A 671 -53.73 -1.36 -19.88
CA THR A 671 -54.96 -1.25 -19.08
C THR A 671 -55.30 -2.57 -18.41
N GLU A 672 -55.20 -3.70 -19.13
CA GLU A 672 -55.57 -5.00 -18.59
C GLU A 672 -54.61 -5.45 -17.49
N ILE A 673 -53.30 -5.24 -17.67
CA ILE A 673 -52.30 -5.61 -16.67
C ILE A 673 -52.48 -4.75 -15.41
N VAL A 674 -52.69 -3.44 -15.56
CA VAL A 674 -52.91 -2.54 -14.42
C VAL A 674 -54.21 -2.91 -13.68
N GLU A 675 -55.30 -3.15 -14.38
CA GLU A 675 -56.57 -3.59 -13.78
C GLU A 675 -56.45 -4.95 -13.07
N ASN A 676 -55.71 -5.90 -13.66
CA ASN A 676 -55.43 -7.19 -13.03
C ASN A 676 -54.60 -7.05 -11.75
N VAL A 677 -53.58 -6.18 -11.74
CA VAL A 677 -52.80 -5.91 -10.52
C VAL A 677 -53.67 -5.26 -9.45
N TRP A 678 -54.56 -4.33 -9.81
CA TRP A 678 -55.52 -3.76 -8.87
C TRP A 678 -56.55 -4.76 -8.37
N ARG A 679 -57.01 -5.70 -9.22
CA ARG A 679 -57.83 -6.84 -8.80
C ARG A 679 -57.11 -7.66 -7.73
N ASP A 680 -55.84 -7.99 -7.96
CA ASP A 680 -55.05 -8.75 -6.98
C ASP A 680 -54.83 -7.99 -5.66
N ILE A 681 -54.60 -6.66 -5.71
CA ILE A 681 -54.48 -5.79 -4.52
C ILE A 681 -55.76 -5.84 -3.71
N LEU A 682 -56.90 -5.59 -4.39
CA LEU A 682 -58.21 -5.61 -3.77
C LEU A 682 -58.51 -7.00 -3.22
N ASP A 683 -58.31 -8.07 -3.99
CA ASP A 683 -58.54 -9.44 -3.52
C ASP A 683 -57.66 -9.82 -2.32
N LYS A 684 -56.41 -9.34 -2.22
CA LYS A 684 -55.57 -9.56 -1.02
C LYS A 684 -56.20 -8.92 0.23
N GLU A 685 -56.59 -7.66 0.15
CA GLU A 685 -57.20 -6.93 1.28
C GLU A 685 -58.63 -7.41 1.58
N LEU A 686 -59.39 -7.77 0.56
CA LEU A 686 -60.78 -8.22 0.66
C LEU A 686 -60.88 -9.70 1.09
N ARG A 687 -59.88 -10.56 0.84
CA ARG A 687 -59.83 -11.90 1.46
C ARG A 687 -59.69 -11.83 2.97
N ASN A 688 -58.96 -10.85 3.50
CA ASN A 688 -58.89 -10.60 4.95
C ASN A 688 -60.27 -10.24 5.54
N PHE A 689 -61.17 -9.64 4.74
CA PHE A 689 -62.54 -9.34 5.12
C PHE A 689 -63.39 -10.60 5.30
N GLN A 690 -63.25 -11.58 4.41
CA GLN A 690 -64.02 -12.83 4.46
C GLN A 690 -63.64 -13.69 5.67
N LEU A 691 -62.39 -13.61 6.12
CA LEU A 691 -61.86 -14.37 7.26
C LEU A 691 -62.27 -13.78 8.62
N ASN A 692 -62.42 -12.45 8.74
CA ASN A 692 -62.77 -11.79 10.01
C ASN A 692 -63.73 -10.59 9.80
N ARG A 693 -65.04 -10.80 10.00
CA ARG A 693 -66.06 -9.73 9.89
C ARG A 693 -65.90 -8.60 10.92
N LEU A 694 -65.16 -8.81 12.01
CA LEU A 694 -64.93 -7.84 13.08
C LEU A 694 -63.84 -6.80 12.77
N THR A 695 -63.11 -6.94 11.65
CA THR A 695 -62.02 -6.02 11.26
C THR A 695 -62.41 -5.04 10.15
N LEU A 696 -63.71 -4.75 10.02
CA LEU A 696 -64.29 -3.92 8.96
C LEU A 696 -63.61 -2.53 8.86
N ASP A 697 -63.40 -1.87 10.01
CA ASP A 697 -62.76 -0.55 10.09
C ASP A 697 -61.26 -0.59 9.76
N LYS A 698 -60.57 -1.67 10.12
CA LYS A 698 -59.14 -1.83 9.82
C LYS A 698 -58.92 -2.00 8.31
N ILE A 699 -59.75 -2.80 7.66
CA ILE A 699 -59.70 -3.03 6.21
C ILE A 699 -60.10 -1.75 5.47
N GLN A 700 -61.13 -1.06 5.95
CA GLN A 700 -61.53 0.25 5.43
C GLN A 700 -60.36 1.24 5.45
N ASN A 701 -59.69 1.37 6.60
CA ASN A 701 -58.55 2.27 6.77
C ASN A 701 -57.35 1.84 5.94
N ASN A 702 -57.09 0.53 5.81
CA ASN A 702 -56.02 0.00 4.96
C ASN A 702 -56.23 0.34 3.49
N ILE A 703 -57.40 0.00 2.92
CA ILE A 703 -57.73 0.30 1.51
C ILE A 703 -57.68 1.81 1.27
N SER A 704 -58.25 2.61 2.16
CA SER A 704 -58.19 4.08 2.10
C SER A 704 -56.75 4.58 2.08
N SER A 705 -55.90 4.05 2.96
CA SER A 705 -54.50 4.46 3.08
C SER A 705 -53.66 4.05 1.85
N ILE A 706 -53.92 2.86 1.28
CA ILE A 706 -53.25 2.37 0.07
C ILE A 706 -53.65 3.25 -1.12
N LEU A 707 -54.96 3.49 -1.29
CA LEU A 707 -55.47 4.36 -2.36
C LEU A 707 -54.94 5.78 -2.25
N LEU A 708 -54.96 6.38 -1.06
CA LEU A 708 -54.43 7.73 -0.84
C LEU A 708 -52.93 7.79 -1.16
N ARG A 709 -52.16 6.80 -0.69
CA ARG A 709 -50.70 6.74 -0.88
C ARG A 709 -50.34 6.56 -2.35
N LEU A 710 -50.98 5.64 -3.05
CA LEU A 710 -50.72 5.36 -4.47
C LEU A 710 -51.22 6.50 -5.37
N ARG A 711 -52.36 7.12 -5.06
CA ARG A 711 -52.87 8.28 -5.79
C ARG A 711 -51.98 9.51 -5.64
N LYS A 712 -51.46 9.78 -4.43
CA LYS A 712 -50.47 10.85 -4.23
C LYS A 712 -49.18 10.56 -4.99
N ARG A 713 -48.73 9.30 -5.02
CA ARG A 713 -47.50 8.90 -5.69
C ARG A 713 -47.58 8.99 -7.21
N TYR A 714 -48.70 8.58 -7.80
CA TYR A 714 -48.93 8.60 -9.25
C TYR A 714 -49.81 9.77 -9.69
N ALA A 715 -49.77 10.90 -8.97
CA ALA A 715 -50.55 12.08 -9.30
C ALA A 715 -50.26 12.61 -10.72
N SER A 716 -49.02 12.47 -11.18
CA SER A 716 -48.58 12.84 -12.53
C SER A 716 -49.05 11.86 -13.62
N SER A 717 -49.46 10.64 -13.25
CA SER A 717 -49.77 9.53 -14.16
C SER A 717 -51.04 8.77 -13.70
N PRO A 718 -52.22 9.41 -13.79
CA PRO A 718 -53.48 8.88 -13.23
C PRO A 718 -53.91 7.54 -13.85
N GLN A 719 -53.38 7.19 -15.02
CA GLN A 719 -53.63 5.91 -15.71
C GLN A 719 -53.23 4.68 -14.88
N PHE A 720 -52.25 4.78 -13.96
CA PHE A 720 -51.85 3.67 -13.10
C PHE A 720 -52.78 3.45 -11.90
N VAL A 721 -53.73 4.36 -11.66
CA VAL A 721 -54.77 4.24 -10.63
C VAL A 721 -56.14 4.39 -11.30
N PRO A 722 -56.66 3.31 -11.94
CA PRO A 722 -57.94 3.34 -12.64
C PRO A 722 -59.08 3.45 -11.62
N LEU A 723 -59.38 4.69 -11.20
CA LEU A 723 -60.39 4.98 -10.18
C LEU A 723 -61.76 4.40 -10.55
N ASP A 724 -62.13 4.45 -11.83
CA ASP A 724 -63.41 3.93 -12.30
C ASP A 724 -63.49 2.41 -12.09
N TYR A 725 -62.45 1.65 -12.45
CA TYR A 725 -62.40 0.21 -12.20
C TYR A 725 -62.42 -0.13 -10.71
N ILE A 726 -61.58 0.54 -9.90
CA ILE A 726 -61.49 0.29 -8.45
C ILE A 726 -62.83 0.53 -7.76
N LEU A 727 -63.50 1.64 -8.08
CA LEU A 727 -64.80 1.97 -7.49
C LEU A 727 -65.89 0.97 -7.90
N ARG A 728 -65.85 0.45 -9.14
CA ARG A 728 -66.76 -0.60 -9.60
C ARG A 728 -66.58 -1.89 -8.82
N GLU A 729 -65.34 -2.35 -8.66
CA GLU A 729 -65.03 -3.56 -7.88
C GLU A 729 -65.45 -3.41 -6.42
N LEU A 730 -65.25 -2.22 -5.82
CA LEU A 730 -65.73 -1.93 -4.46
C LEU A 730 -67.26 -1.97 -4.34
N ILE A 731 -67.99 -1.43 -5.33
CA ILE A 731 -69.47 -1.48 -5.38
C ILE A 731 -69.94 -2.94 -5.48
N VAL A 732 -69.35 -3.72 -6.39
CA VAL A 732 -69.66 -5.15 -6.56
C VAL A 732 -69.36 -5.94 -5.28
N PHE A 733 -68.23 -5.65 -4.61
CA PHE A 733 -67.87 -6.27 -3.35
C PHE A 733 -68.84 -5.93 -2.22
N SER A 734 -69.21 -4.65 -2.09
CA SER A 734 -70.18 -4.21 -1.09
C SER A 734 -71.56 -4.81 -1.31
N PHE A 735 -71.97 -5.02 -2.56
CA PHE A 735 -73.19 -5.77 -2.83
C PHE A 735 -73.09 -7.25 -2.39
N LYS A 736 -71.98 -7.94 -2.72
CA LYS A 736 -71.81 -9.38 -2.44
C LYS A 736 -71.67 -9.71 -0.95
N ASN A 737 -70.99 -8.87 -0.18
CA ASN A 737 -70.64 -9.16 1.22
C ASN A 737 -71.46 -8.34 2.24
N SER A 738 -72.32 -7.43 1.76
CA SER A 738 -73.21 -6.58 2.57
C SER A 738 -72.55 -5.85 3.74
N PRO A 739 -71.40 -5.15 3.58
CA PRO A 739 -70.96 -4.17 4.58
C PRO A 739 -71.94 -3.00 4.66
N PRO A 740 -71.91 -2.20 5.75
CA PRO A 740 -72.68 -0.97 5.84
C PRO A 740 -72.39 -0.05 4.64
N ILE A 741 -73.40 0.62 4.08
CA ILE A 741 -73.22 1.47 2.89
C ILE A 741 -72.24 2.63 3.14
N ASN A 742 -72.17 3.10 4.38
CA ASN A 742 -71.18 4.09 4.81
C ASN A 742 -69.73 3.62 4.64
N TRP A 743 -69.47 2.32 4.58
CA TRP A 743 -68.13 1.77 4.42
C TRP A 743 -67.45 2.23 3.11
N VAL A 744 -68.17 2.22 1.98
CA VAL A 744 -67.63 2.70 0.68
C VAL A 744 -67.43 4.21 0.68
N LEU A 745 -68.36 4.94 1.31
CA LEU A 745 -68.28 6.40 1.46
C LEU A 745 -67.05 6.79 2.28
N GLU A 746 -66.80 6.09 3.38
CA GLU A 746 -65.66 6.32 4.24
C GLU A 746 -64.32 5.96 3.56
N ILE A 747 -64.31 4.94 2.69
CA ILE A 747 -63.12 4.67 1.84
C ILE A 747 -62.85 5.83 0.89
N CYS A 748 -63.88 6.35 0.24
CA CYS A 748 -63.75 7.49 -0.66
C CYS A 748 -63.26 8.73 0.10
N ARG A 749 -63.78 8.97 1.31
CA ARG A 749 -63.34 10.05 2.21
C ARG A 749 -61.87 9.91 2.60
N GLY A 750 -61.46 8.72 3.05
CA GLY A 750 -60.09 8.44 3.44
C GLY A 750 -59.09 8.47 2.28
N ALA A 751 -59.56 8.20 1.06
CA ALA A 751 -58.77 8.26 -0.18
C ALA A 751 -58.82 9.63 -0.91
N ASP A 752 -59.48 10.64 -0.33
CA ASP A 752 -59.66 11.99 -0.88
C ASP A 752 -60.42 12.03 -2.23
N ILE A 753 -61.30 11.05 -2.46
CA ILE A 753 -62.07 10.90 -3.72
C ILE A 753 -63.38 11.69 -3.57
N LYS A 754 -63.60 12.68 -4.45
CA LYS A 754 -64.86 13.44 -4.51
C LYS A 754 -66.05 12.49 -4.68
N TYR A 755 -67.10 12.61 -3.85
CA TYR A 755 -68.28 11.73 -3.95
C TYR A 755 -68.98 11.81 -5.31
N GLY A 756 -68.85 12.92 -6.03
CA GLY A 756 -69.36 13.06 -7.40
C GLY A 756 -68.79 12.05 -8.40
N LYS A 757 -67.53 11.62 -8.22
CA LYS A 757 -66.91 10.59 -9.08
C LYS A 757 -67.45 9.20 -8.76
N LEU A 758 -67.66 8.89 -7.47
CA LEU A 758 -68.34 7.66 -7.05
C LEU A 758 -69.76 7.59 -7.63
N LEU A 759 -70.49 8.71 -7.60
CA LEU A 759 -71.84 8.80 -8.17
C LEU A 759 -71.85 8.57 -9.68
N ALA A 760 -70.91 9.18 -10.40
CA ALA A 760 -70.78 8.98 -11.85
C ALA A 760 -70.53 7.51 -12.19
N VAL A 761 -69.61 6.86 -11.46
CA VAL A 761 -69.29 5.44 -11.66
C VAL A 761 -70.47 4.54 -11.29
N ALA A 762 -71.18 4.82 -10.20
CA ALA A 762 -72.39 4.08 -9.82
C ALA A 762 -73.50 4.22 -10.88
N SER A 763 -73.69 5.42 -11.44
CA SER A 763 -74.64 5.67 -12.53
C SER A 763 -74.27 4.92 -13.81
N GLU A 764 -72.98 4.90 -14.15
CA GLU A 764 -72.46 4.15 -15.29
C GLU A 764 -72.65 2.63 -15.09
N GLN A 765 -72.35 2.10 -13.90
CA GLN A 765 -72.57 0.69 -13.56
C GLN A 765 -74.04 0.28 -13.68
N TYR A 766 -74.94 1.13 -13.18
CA TYR A 766 -76.36 0.89 -13.25
C TYR A 766 -76.91 0.92 -14.69
N ARG A 767 -76.34 1.78 -15.55
CA ARG A 767 -76.84 2.02 -16.90
C ARG A 767 -76.26 1.08 -17.95
N ILE A 768 -74.95 0.84 -17.93
CA ILE A 768 -74.18 0.33 -19.08
C ILE A 768 -73.71 -1.12 -18.89
N PHE A 769 -73.39 -1.56 -17.67
CA PHE A 769 -72.58 -2.78 -17.50
C PHE A 769 -73.37 -4.09 -17.39
N ASP A 770 -74.44 -4.17 -16.61
CA ASP A 770 -75.15 -5.44 -16.39
C ASP A 770 -76.66 -5.24 -16.11
N PRO A 771 -77.58 -5.85 -16.89
CA PRO A 771 -79.01 -5.88 -16.60
C PRO A 771 -79.36 -6.40 -15.20
N PHE A 772 -78.48 -7.18 -14.57
CA PHE A 772 -78.60 -7.68 -13.20
C PHE A 772 -78.98 -6.58 -12.20
N TRP A 773 -78.32 -5.41 -12.27
CA TRP A 773 -78.58 -4.29 -11.35
C TRP A 773 -79.98 -3.71 -11.49
N LYS A 774 -80.59 -3.82 -12.68
CA LYS A 774 -81.96 -3.37 -12.95
C LYS A 774 -83.00 -4.43 -12.62
N GLN A 775 -82.66 -5.71 -12.67
CA GLN A 775 -83.60 -6.84 -12.51
C GLN A 775 -83.66 -7.39 -11.07
N ASN A 776 -82.54 -7.42 -10.35
CA ASN A 776 -82.50 -7.96 -8.99
C ASN A 776 -82.93 -6.92 -7.93
N GLN A 777 -83.98 -7.23 -7.15
CA GLN A 777 -84.53 -6.33 -6.14
C GLN A 777 -83.50 -5.93 -5.06
N ARG A 778 -82.61 -6.84 -4.65
CA ARG A 778 -81.59 -6.54 -3.63
C ARG A 778 -80.51 -5.60 -4.17
N ALA A 779 -80.11 -5.81 -5.43
CA ALA A 779 -79.11 -4.98 -6.11
C ALA A 779 -79.65 -3.57 -6.37
N PHE A 780 -80.92 -3.49 -6.78
CA PHE A 780 -81.63 -2.23 -6.95
C PHE A 780 -81.75 -1.44 -5.64
N ASN A 781 -82.19 -2.07 -4.55
CA ASN A 781 -82.28 -1.42 -3.24
C ASN A 781 -80.90 -0.93 -2.75
N PHE A 782 -79.83 -1.72 -2.94
CA PHE A 782 -78.47 -1.31 -2.58
C PHE A 782 -77.99 -0.09 -3.38
N MET A 783 -78.21 -0.09 -4.71
CA MET A 783 -77.85 1.05 -5.57
C MET A 783 -78.67 2.30 -5.24
N LEU A 784 -79.92 2.12 -4.84
CA LEU A 784 -80.82 3.19 -4.43
C LEU A 784 -80.37 3.82 -3.10
N ASP A 785 -80.03 3.01 -2.09
CA ASP A 785 -79.51 3.51 -0.82
C ASP A 785 -78.12 4.16 -1.00
N LEU A 786 -77.26 3.59 -1.85
CA LEU A 786 -75.98 4.18 -2.25
C LEU A 786 -76.19 5.55 -2.92
N ALA A 787 -77.14 5.66 -3.87
CA ALA A 787 -77.47 6.91 -4.55
C ALA A 787 -77.95 7.99 -3.59
N VAL A 788 -78.86 7.66 -2.66
CA VAL A 788 -79.39 8.60 -1.67
C VAL A 788 -78.30 9.10 -0.73
N LEU A 789 -77.49 8.19 -0.16
CA LEU A 789 -76.44 8.58 0.78
C LEU A 789 -75.26 9.31 0.11
N THR A 790 -74.85 8.89 -1.09
CA THR A 790 -73.82 9.59 -1.86
C THR A 790 -74.28 10.97 -2.30
N THR A 791 -75.56 11.12 -2.69
CA THR A 791 -76.10 12.44 -3.07
C THR A 791 -76.22 13.36 -1.87
N GLU A 792 -76.74 12.91 -0.72
CA GLU A 792 -76.77 13.67 0.55
C GLU A 792 -75.37 14.19 0.94
N ARG A 793 -74.34 13.33 0.88
CA ARG A 793 -72.95 13.70 1.19
C ARG A 793 -72.31 14.59 0.12
N SER A 794 -72.61 14.37 -1.15
CA SER A 794 -72.13 15.23 -2.23
C SER A 794 -72.76 16.64 -2.20
N LEU A 795 -74.01 16.76 -1.71
CA LEU A 795 -74.69 18.04 -1.47
C LEU A 795 -74.01 18.83 -0.33
N GLU A 796 -73.49 18.13 0.69
CA GLU A 796 -72.66 18.74 1.75
C GLU A 796 -71.32 19.24 1.20
N GLU A 797 -70.63 18.46 0.36
CA GLU A 797 -69.38 18.87 -0.32
C GLU A 797 -69.60 19.98 -1.35
N ALA A 798 -70.76 19.99 -2.03
CA ALA A 798 -71.13 20.98 -3.04
C ALA A 798 -71.12 22.42 -2.48
N LYS A 799 -71.40 22.59 -1.19
CA LYS A 799 -71.32 23.89 -0.50
C LYS A 799 -69.90 24.48 -0.51
N ALA A 800 -68.87 23.63 -0.61
CA ALA A 800 -67.45 24.02 -0.67
C ALA A 800 -66.86 24.05 -2.10
N LEU A 801 -67.57 23.54 -3.11
CA LEU A 801 -67.12 23.45 -4.52
C LEU A 801 -67.43 24.73 -5.33
N GLY A 802 -66.69 24.98 -6.43
CA GLY A 802 -66.93 26.07 -7.37
C GLY A 802 -68.15 25.87 -8.30
N SER A 803 -68.60 26.93 -8.98
CA SER A 803 -69.87 26.95 -9.74
C SER A 803 -69.92 26.00 -10.95
N SER A 804 -68.79 25.68 -11.59
CA SER A 804 -68.70 24.72 -12.70
C SER A 804 -68.88 23.27 -12.23
N ASP A 805 -68.17 22.90 -11.16
CA ASP A 805 -68.18 21.54 -10.60
C ASP A 805 -69.56 21.23 -10.00
N ARG A 806 -70.25 22.24 -9.45
CA ARG A 806 -71.65 22.11 -8.99
C ARG A 806 -72.61 21.76 -10.11
N LYS A 807 -72.43 22.32 -11.33
CA LYS A 807 -73.30 22.01 -12.48
C LYS A 807 -73.09 20.59 -12.98
N VAL A 808 -71.85 20.14 -13.08
CA VAL A 808 -71.53 18.75 -13.49
C VAL A 808 -72.09 17.77 -12.46
N LEU A 809 -71.83 18.00 -11.17
CA LEU A 809 -72.38 17.17 -10.10
C LEU A 809 -73.91 17.13 -10.14
N LYS A 810 -74.57 18.30 -10.30
CA LYS A 810 -76.02 18.42 -10.41
C LYS A 810 -76.57 17.57 -11.57
N ASN A 811 -75.97 17.65 -12.75
CA ASN A 811 -76.42 16.88 -13.91
C ASN A 811 -76.24 15.37 -13.68
N THR A 812 -75.08 14.94 -13.17
CA THR A 812 -74.82 13.51 -12.87
C THR A 812 -75.77 12.97 -11.80
N CYS A 813 -76.09 13.76 -10.76
CA CYS A 813 -77.09 13.39 -9.75
C CYS A 813 -78.48 13.25 -10.36
N LEU A 814 -78.92 14.23 -11.15
CA LEU A 814 -80.25 14.21 -11.78
C LEU A 814 -80.39 13.05 -12.78
N GLU A 815 -79.35 12.77 -13.56
CA GLU A 815 -79.33 11.63 -14.49
C GLU A 815 -79.40 10.29 -13.78
N PHE A 816 -78.67 10.11 -12.67
CA PHE A 816 -78.71 8.86 -11.91
C PHE A 816 -80.06 8.67 -11.19
N LEU A 817 -80.53 9.72 -10.50
CA LEU A 817 -81.79 9.68 -9.75
C LEU A 817 -83.01 9.50 -10.68
N SER A 818 -83.03 10.14 -11.85
CA SER A 818 -84.09 9.94 -12.84
C SER A 818 -84.11 8.51 -13.40
N SER A 819 -82.93 7.92 -13.67
CA SER A 819 -82.84 6.52 -14.14
C SER A 819 -83.34 5.52 -13.09
N LEU A 820 -83.10 5.80 -11.80
CA LEU A 820 -83.62 5.00 -10.69
C LEU A 820 -85.13 5.20 -10.52
N GLN A 821 -85.62 6.45 -10.60
CA GLN A 821 -87.05 6.78 -10.51
C GLN A 821 -87.88 6.10 -11.61
N LEU A 822 -87.40 6.07 -12.85
CA LEU A 822 -88.05 5.35 -13.94
C LEU A 822 -88.20 3.85 -13.62
N ASN A 823 -87.16 3.21 -13.08
CA ASN A 823 -87.23 1.78 -12.71
C ASN A 823 -88.13 1.54 -11.47
N VAL A 824 -88.17 2.47 -10.51
CA VAL A 824 -89.17 2.43 -9.42
C VAL A 824 -90.59 2.50 -9.98
N GLN A 825 -90.85 3.42 -10.90
CA GLN A 825 -92.17 3.60 -11.52
C GLN A 825 -92.60 2.39 -12.36
N ASP A 826 -91.70 1.84 -13.16
CA ASP A 826 -91.93 0.59 -13.90
C ASP A 826 -92.30 -0.56 -12.93
N ARG A 827 -91.61 -0.71 -11.80
CA ARG A 827 -91.92 -1.76 -10.81
C ARG A 827 -93.20 -1.52 -10.01
N MET A 828 -93.54 -0.26 -9.72
CA MET A 828 -94.81 0.13 -9.08
C MET A 828 -96.02 -0.22 -9.96
N SER A 829 -95.85 -0.27 -11.28
CA SER A 829 -96.94 -0.63 -12.21
C SER A 829 -97.27 -2.14 -12.23
N PHE A 830 -96.36 -3.01 -11.75
CA PHE A 830 -96.49 -4.46 -11.81
C PHE A 830 -96.65 -5.18 -10.44
N GLY A 831 -96.69 -4.48 -9.30
CA GLY A 831 -96.88 -5.13 -7.98
C GLY A 831 -97.20 -4.20 -6.80
N VAL A 832 -97.78 -4.75 -5.72
CA VAL A 832 -98.19 -4.02 -4.51
C VAL A 832 -96.97 -3.40 -3.81
N ALA A 833 -96.96 -2.07 -3.70
CA ALA A 833 -95.89 -1.28 -3.12
C ALA A 833 -95.58 -1.67 -1.66
N SER A 834 -94.32 -1.97 -1.35
CA SER A 834 -93.88 -2.07 0.05
C SER A 834 -93.76 -0.67 0.66
N THR A 835 -94.06 -0.51 1.96
CA THR A 835 -94.01 0.77 2.71
C THR A 835 -92.65 1.47 2.60
N THR A 836 -91.58 0.68 2.41
CA THR A 836 -90.20 1.15 2.18
C THR A 836 -89.98 1.77 0.80
N GLN A 837 -90.70 1.35 -0.25
CA GLN A 837 -90.54 1.95 -1.59
C GLN A 837 -91.16 3.35 -1.67
N ARG A 838 -92.27 3.59 -0.95
CA ARG A 838 -92.91 4.91 -0.86
C ARG A 838 -92.05 5.93 -0.10
N SER A 839 -91.45 5.55 1.02
CA SER A 839 -90.55 6.45 1.77
C SER A 839 -89.30 6.82 0.99
N ILE A 840 -88.81 5.92 0.14
CA ILE A 840 -87.65 6.20 -0.71
C ILE A 840 -88.02 7.11 -1.89
N THR A 841 -89.20 6.96 -2.51
CA THR A 841 -89.68 7.93 -3.53
C THR A 841 -89.83 9.34 -2.97
N GLU A 842 -90.38 9.50 -1.76
CA GLU A 842 -90.47 10.81 -1.09
C GLU A 842 -89.08 11.41 -0.82
N ARG A 843 -88.11 10.56 -0.45
CA ARG A 843 -86.73 10.98 -0.20
C ARG A 843 -85.98 11.35 -1.47
N LEU A 844 -86.22 10.63 -2.58
CA LEU A 844 -85.71 10.96 -3.91
C LEU A 844 -86.29 12.29 -4.44
N GLU A 845 -87.58 12.54 -4.21
CA GLU A 845 -88.24 13.81 -4.57
C GLU A 845 -87.70 14.99 -3.75
N LEU A 846 -87.48 14.80 -2.45
CA LEU A 846 -86.81 15.78 -1.58
C LEU A 846 -85.38 16.08 -2.05
N LEU A 847 -84.62 15.05 -2.43
CA LEU A 847 -83.26 15.21 -2.95
C LEU A 847 -83.24 15.92 -4.30
N ASN A 848 -84.15 15.57 -5.21
CA ASN A 848 -84.32 16.29 -6.49
C ASN A 848 -84.66 17.77 -6.27
N ALA A 849 -85.49 18.09 -5.27
CA ALA A 849 -85.80 19.46 -4.90
C ALA A 849 -84.59 20.21 -4.30
N GLN A 850 -83.76 19.54 -3.50
CA GLN A 850 -82.54 20.12 -2.92
C GLN A 850 -81.44 20.32 -3.99
N ILE A 851 -81.27 19.38 -4.91
CA ILE A 851 -80.32 19.47 -6.03
C ILE A 851 -80.74 20.56 -7.03
N SER A 852 -82.05 20.74 -7.23
CA SER A 852 -82.57 21.81 -8.08
C SER A 852 -82.23 23.21 -7.53
N LYS A 853 -82.15 23.36 -6.19
CA LYS A 853 -81.79 24.60 -5.48
C LYS A 853 -80.28 24.92 -5.46
N ILE A 854 -79.39 24.04 -5.95
CA ILE A 854 -77.93 24.26 -5.98
C ILE A 854 -77.45 25.26 -7.07
N SER A 855 -78.36 26.03 -7.69
CA SER A 855 -78.00 27.02 -8.73
C SER A 855 -77.03 28.08 -8.24
#